data_AF-A0A7R8UGC5-F1
#
_entry.id   AF-A0A7R8UGC5-F1
#
_cell.length_a   1.000
_cell.length_b   1.000
_cell.length_c   1.000
_cell.angle_alpha   90.00
_cell.angle_beta   90.00
_cell.angle_gamma   90.00
#
_symmetry.space_group_name_H-M   'P 1'
#
loop_
_entity.id
_entity.type
_entity.pdbx_description
1 polymer ?
#
loop_
_entity_poly.entity_id
_entity_poly.type
_entity_poly.pdbx_seq_one_letter_code
_entity_poly.pdbx_strand_id
1 'polypeptide(L)'
;MSITDSTYDNLREKLDILGYQQTLPLSAVPLVGVIFEDLIKTTESLRNAKLEIAKYLEEKSCWDLGVEPYKCDNSRLLSECNSLHLELVKQKDEFEEKICDYRQKIRNLEADKLHLEEHCAQLEKNVRDLLVKLSGGSKSNKNDVNMSRKPFISTVKSGGYVPNPAEPSNAYRCTKCSSVVWTKHMDGKVQEVQLLQNGLQSQADQITALKEKLERRDREINRLNDLLCGGRPADALAKDCCYKNIGTLSEDVEDLQKEKAELVKKFREAQNSMHEAMQRAITLEEKNKQLENELEDFQKAALSVEYEANAELAKKENELSSLKKELERIKSNQGNGKPLDEKKRLSEQLNFLSQREKELVVELEKTKKKNAKLKSKITSIQQDTTSQDLYISKLAAAEEDVKRYRNERDFFQREYLKIVEKSVPNKEMEMLKMQLASKDEEVKALSKELHTSYQSAMPLPVEDRSSRSHSVQAAIMRAERERDVVKEELRLLKIECDHLRDKLDHATEMQMTERYRIEEENRLLQSKIHKLETEKREVISAHIPERTQLTLVKEELEEMKRRIQDLQSENHKLSTTNHQLRILQDQTEKALIDHQNKLLAAETNLENAECQLQAINTTRESSKNGISTLQREITALKTSNTSLENEKDKIMCELDVKTERVYQLELELKAVMKQKQELQTKVNVLEKKIR
;
A
#
# COMPACT_ATOMS: atom_id res chain seq x y z
N MET A 1 -65.09 55.20 -70.31
CA MET A 1 -64.51 53.92 -69.84
C MET A 1 -64.98 53.70 -68.43
N SER A 2 -65.74 52.62 -68.22
CA SER A 2 -66.23 52.25 -66.89
C SER A 2 -65.04 51.82 -66.02
N ILE A 3 -65.08 52.10 -64.73
CA ILE A 3 -64.07 51.67 -63.73
C ILE A 3 -63.84 50.14 -63.79
N THR A 4 -64.83 49.39 -64.28
CA THR A 4 -64.78 47.94 -64.52
C THR A 4 -63.87 47.51 -65.67
N ASP A 5 -63.71 48.33 -66.72
CA ASP A 5 -62.83 48.00 -67.85
C ASP A 5 -61.36 48.16 -67.45
N SER A 6 -61.05 49.24 -66.73
CA SER A 6 -59.68 49.50 -66.25
C SER A 6 -59.18 48.44 -65.26
N THR A 7 -60.07 47.90 -64.41
CA THR A 7 -59.71 46.84 -63.45
C THR A 7 -59.56 45.48 -64.14
N TYR A 8 -60.38 45.20 -65.16
CA TYR A 8 -60.24 44.01 -66.01
C TYR A 8 -58.91 44.01 -66.76
N ASP A 9 -58.59 45.08 -67.48
CA ASP A 9 -57.38 45.18 -68.30
C ASP A 9 -56.11 45.03 -67.45
N ASN A 10 -56.09 45.64 -66.25
CA ASN A 10 -54.96 45.57 -65.33
C ASN A 10 -54.75 44.16 -64.74
N LEU A 11 -55.83 43.46 -64.37
CA LEU A 11 -55.74 42.08 -63.91
C LEU A 11 -55.35 41.12 -65.04
N ARG A 12 -55.85 41.36 -66.26
CA ARG A 12 -55.52 40.60 -67.46
C ARG A 12 -54.04 40.68 -67.78
N GLU A 13 -53.48 41.89 -67.82
CA GLU A 13 -52.05 42.12 -68.06
C GLU A 13 -51.18 41.38 -67.02
N LYS A 14 -51.55 41.47 -65.73
CA LYS A 14 -50.85 40.78 -64.64
C LYS A 14 -50.89 39.25 -64.76
N LEU A 15 -52.02 38.69 -65.17
CA LEU A 15 -52.17 37.25 -65.41
C LEU A 15 -51.38 36.79 -66.65
N ASP A 16 -51.34 37.60 -67.70
CA ASP A 16 -50.52 37.34 -68.89
C ASP A 16 -49.03 37.30 -68.57
N ILE A 17 -48.55 38.22 -67.72
CA ILE A 17 -47.15 38.22 -67.23
C ILE A 17 -46.82 36.93 -66.47
N LEU A 18 -47.78 36.37 -65.71
CA LEU A 18 -47.62 35.09 -65.03
C LEU A 18 -47.85 33.86 -65.95
N GLY A 19 -48.15 34.07 -67.23
CA GLY A 19 -48.35 33.01 -68.22
C GLY A 19 -49.78 32.43 -68.27
N TYR A 20 -50.74 33.02 -67.57
CA TYR A 20 -52.14 32.59 -67.59
C TYR A 20 -52.89 33.19 -68.78
N GLN A 21 -52.71 32.61 -69.98
CA GLN A 21 -53.24 33.13 -71.26
C GLN A 21 -54.73 32.79 -71.54
N GLN A 22 -55.43 32.19 -70.58
CA GLN A 22 -56.82 31.75 -70.75
C GLN A 22 -57.78 32.94 -70.72
N THR A 23 -58.88 32.88 -71.47
CA THR A 23 -59.90 33.94 -71.50
C THR A 23 -60.53 34.16 -70.12
N LEU A 24 -60.55 35.41 -69.63
CA LEU A 24 -61.12 35.78 -68.33
C LEU A 24 -62.54 36.35 -68.51
N PRO A 25 -63.60 35.68 -68.03
CA PRO A 25 -64.95 36.25 -68.07
C PRO A 25 -65.07 37.45 -67.12
N LEU A 26 -65.78 38.50 -67.54
CA LEU A 26 -66.01 39.70 -66.72
C LEU A 26 -66.64 39.39 -65.34
N SER A 27 -67.45 38.34 -65.23
CA SER A 27 -68.07 37.90 -63.98
C SER A 27 -67.07 37.30 -62.97
N ALA A 28 -65.92 36.81 -63.44
CA ALA A 28 -64.91 36.16 -62.60
C ALA A 28 -63.84 37.13 -62.08
N VAL A 29 -63.79 38.35 -62.61
CA VAL A 29 -62.78 39.38 -62.29
C VAL A 29 -62.65 39.67 -60.79
N PRO A 30 -63.74 39.83 -60.01
CA PRO A 30 -63.62 40.12 -58.58
C PRO A 30 -62.97 38.96 -57.81
N LEU A 31 -63.33 37.71 -58.15
CA LEU A 31 -62.82 36.52 -57.49
C LEU A 31 -61.34 36.29 -57.84
N VAL A 32 -61.01 36.33 -59.13
CA VAL A 32 -59.64 36.13 -59.61
C VAL A 32 -58.72 37.25 -59.11
N GLY A 33 -59.22 38.48 -59.02
CA GLY A 33 -58.48 39.61 -58.44
C GLY A 33 -58.09 39.37 -56.98
N VAL A 34 -59.03 38.92 -56.15
CA VAL A 34 -58.77 38.60 -54.73
C VAL A 34 -57.79 37.43 -54.60
N ILE A 35 -57.97 36.35 -55.35
CA ILE A 35 -57.06 35.20 -55.34
C ILE A 35 -55.64 35.60 -55.76
N PHE A 36 -55.53 36.47 -56.76
CA PHE A 36 -54.24 36.98 -57.23
C PHE A 36 -53.54 37.85 -56.19
N GLU A 37 -54.28 38.72 -55.49
CA GLU A 37 -53.75 39.48 -54.36
C GLU A 37 -53.28 38.59 -53.21
N ASP A 38 -54.06 37.55 -52.88
CA ASP A 38 -53.70 36.58 -51.85
C ASP A 38 -52.45 35.78 -52.25
N LEU A 39 -52.32 35.41 -53.53
CA LEU A 39 -51.12 34.77 -54.05
C LEU A 39 -49.89 35.68 -53.90
N ILE A 40 -50.00 36.97 -54.25
CA ILE A 40 -48.89 37.91 -54.07
C ILE A 40 -48.51 38.02 -52.58
N LYS A 41 -49.48 38.24 -51.70
CA LYS A 41 -49.25 38.37 -50.25
C LYS A 41 -48.60 37.10 -49.67
N THR A 42 -49.07 35.93 -50.04
CA THR A 42 -48.52 34.65 -49.57
C THR A 42 -47.11 34.40 -50.11
N THR A 43 -46.84 34.75 -51.37
CA THR A 43 -45.50 34.60 -51.97
C THR A 43 -44.49 35.57 -51.35
N GLU A 44 -44.91 36.82 -51.09
CA GLU A 44 -44.09 37.82 -50.40
C GLU A 44 -43.84 37.44 -48.93
N SER A 45 -44.88 36.96 -48.23
CA SER A 45 -44.75 36.42 -46.87
C SER A 45 -43.79 35.24 -46.81
N LEU A 46 -43.86 34.30 -47.76
CA LEU A 46 -42.92 33.18 -47.87
C LEU A 46 -41.48 33.67 -48.13
N ARG A 47 -41.31 34.67 -49.00
CA ARG A 47 -39.99 35.26 -49.28
C ARG A 47 -39.40 35.90 -48.03
N ASN A 48 -40.20 36.65 -47.29
CA ASN A 48 -39.78 37.29 -46.04
C ASN A 48 -39.45 36.25 -44.97
N ALA A 49 -40.27 35.20 -44.82
CA ALA A 49 -40.00 34.11 -43.90
C ALA A 49 -38.69 33.37 -44.25
N LYS A 50 -38.41 33.13 -45.53
CA LYS A 50 -37.13 32.53 -45.97
C LYS A 50 -35.92 33.41 -45.63
N LEU A 51 -36.04 34.72 -45.79
CA LEU A 51 -34.99 35.68 -45.41
C LEU A 51 -34.76 35.68 -43.90
N GLU A 52 -35.82 35.65 -43.09
CA GLU A 52 -35.69 35.54 -41.63
C GLU A 52 -35.05 34.20 -41.21
N ILE A 53 -35.47 33.08 -41.80
CA ILE A 53 -34.85 31.77 -41.53
C ILE A 53 -33.36 31.80 -41.86
N ALA A 54 -32.98 32.37 -43.01
CA ALA A 54 -31.56 32.49 -43.38
C ALA A 54 -30.78 33.31 -42.35
N LYS A 55 -31.35 34.43 -41.87
CA LYS A 55 -30.76 35.25 -40.81
C LYS A 55 -30.62 34.47 -39.49
N TYR A 56 -31.65 33.73 -39.08
CA TYR A 56 -31.59 32.90 -37.88
C TYR A 56 -30.58 31.75 -37.99
N LEU A 57 -30.38 31.18 -39.18
CA LEU A 57 -29.35 30.17 -39.41
C LEU A 57 -27.94 30.76 -39.31
N GLU A 58 -27.74 31.98 -39.80
CA GLU A 58 -26.47 32.71 -39.66
C GLU A 58 -26.21 33.08 -38.20
N GLU A 59 -27.20 33.63 -37.49
CA GLU A 59 -27.13 33.90 -36.05
C GLU A 59 -26.82 32.61 -35.27
N LYS A 60 -27.51 31.50 -35.56
CA LYS A 60 -27.22 30.18 -34.97
C LYS A 60 -25.77 29.76 -35.21
N SER A 61 -25.24 29.92 -36.42
CA SER A 61 -23.84 29.59 -36.71
C SER A 61 -22.87 30.43 -35.88
N CYS A 62 -23.17 31.73 -35.69
CA CYS A 62 -22.38 32.60 -34.82
C CYS A 62 -22.45 32.16 -33.35
N TRP A 63 -23.63 31.76 -32.86
CA TRP A 63 -23.78 31.19 -31.52
C TRP A 63 -23.01 29.87 -31.37
N ASP A 64 -23.11 28.97 -32.33
CA ASP A 64 -22.39 27.69 -32.33
C ASP A 64 -20.87 27.92 -32.28
N LEU A 65 -20.35 28.87 -33.06
CA LEU A 65 -18.94 29.30 -33.03
C LEU A 65 -18.56 29.94 -31.68
N GLY A 66 -19.42 30.77 -31.10
CA GLY A 66 -19.19 31.42 -29.82
C GLY A 66 -19.18 30.46 -28.63
N VAL A 67 -19.90 29.32 -28.72
CA VAL A 67 -19.95 28.29 -27.68
C VAL A 67 -18.76 27.31 -27.79
N GLU A 68 -18.12 27.20 -28.95
CA GLU A 68 -17.03 26.25 -29.20
C GLU A 68 -15.81 26.39 -28.25
N PRO A 69 -15.34 27.60 -27.90
CA PRO A 69 -14.29 27.77 -26.89
C PRO A 69 -14.68 27.18 -25.53
N TYR A 70 -15.93 27.36 -25.11
CA TYR A 70 -16.42 26.82 -23.84
C TYR A 70 -16.55 25.30 -23.86
N LYS A 71 -16.91 24.70 -25.01
CA LYS A 71 -16.89 23.23 -25.17
C LYS A 71 -15.46 22.69 -25.07
N CYS A 72 -14.50 23.35 -25.72
CA CYS A 72 -13.09 23.00 -25.65
C CYS A 72 -12.55 23.10 -24.22
N ASP A 73 -12.83 24.22 -23.54
CA ASP A 73 -12.40 24.43 -22.15
C ASP A 73 -13.07 23.46 -21.19
N ASN A 74 -14.38 23.19 -21.33
CA ASN A 74 -15.06 22.17 -20.52
C ASN A 74 -14.47 20.78 -20.74
N SER A 75 -14.15 20.42 -21.99
CA SER A 75 -13.53 19.13 -22.31
C SER A 75 -12.12 19.01 -21.68
N ARG A 76 -11.34 20.09 -21.74
CA ARG A 76 -10.02 20.17 -21.11
C ARG A 76 -10.12 20.08 -19.58
N LEU A 77 -11.01 20.85 -18.96
CA LEU A 77 -11.24 20.84 -17.51
C LEU A 77 -11.73 19.47 -17.03
N LEU A 78 -12.61 18.81 -17.79
CA LEU A 78 -13.04 17.44 -17.48
C LEU A 78 -11.88 16.46 -17.53
N SER A 79 -11.00 16.57 -18.53
CA SER A 79 -9.78 15.75 -18.63
C SER A 79 -8.82 16.00 -17.46
N GLU A 80 -8.56 17.27 -17.13
CA GLU A 80 -7.70 17.65 -16.00
C GLU A 80 -8.29 17.18 -14.67
N CYS A 81 -9.61 17.35 -14.46
CA CYS A 81 -10.31 16.91 -13.26
C CYS A 81 -10.26 15.38 -13.10
N ASN A 82 -10.49 14.63 -14.18
CA ASN A 82 -10.39 13.17 -14.17
C ASN A 82 -8.96 12.69 -13.89
N SER A 83 -7.95 13.34 -14.48
CA SER A 83 -6.53 13.03 -14.24
C SER A 83 -6.15 13.28 -12.78
N LEU A 84 -6.52 14.43 -12.23
CA LEU A 84 -6.30 14.77 -10.82
C LEU A 84 -7.03 13.81 -9.87
N HIS A 85 -8.26 13.41 -10.21
CA HIS A 85 -9.01 12.45 -9.41
C HIS A 85 -8.32 11.08 -9.40
N LEU A 86 -7.86 10.60 -10.56
CA LEU A 86 -7.12 9.35 -10.67
C LEU A 86 -5.82 9.37 -9.85
N GLU A 87 -5.08 10.47 -9.91
CA GLU A 87 -3.86 10.67 -9.14
C GLU A 87 -4.13 10.67 -7.63
N LEU A 88 -5.21 11.33 -7.19
CA LEU A 88 -5.64 11.34 -5.79
C LEU A 88 -6.03 9.93 -5.30
N VAL A 89 -6.71 9.14 -6.15
CA VAL A 89 -7.04 7.73 -5.83
C VAL A 89 -5.77 6.89 -5.70
N LYS A 90 -4.78 7.06 -6.59
CA LYS A 90 -3.48 6.36 -6.52
C LYS A 90 -2.72 6.71 -5.25
N GLN A 91 -2.61 8.00 -4.92
CA GLN A 91 -1.93 8.43 -3.69
C GLN A 91 -2.61 7.85 -2.45
N LYS A 92 -3.95 7.80 -2.44
CA LYS A 92 -4.70 7.18 -1.35
C LYS A 92 -4.44 5.67 -1.25
N ASP A 93 -4.39 4.96 -2.38
CA ASP A 93 -3.99 3.54 -2.44
C ASP A 93 -2.61 3.31 -1.82
N GLU A 94 -1.61 4.12 -2.21
CA GLU A 94 -0.24 4.01 -1.69
C GLU A 94 -0.17 4.28 -0.19
N PHE A 95 -0.92 5.25 0.32
CA PHE A 95 -0.96 5.52 1.75
C PHE A 95 -1.65 4.39 2.53
N GLU A 96 -2.73 3.82 2.02
CA GLU A 96 -3.40 2.67 2.65
C GLU A 96 -2.48 1.43 2.69
N GLU A 97 -1.72 1.19 1.63
CA GLU A 97 -0.70 0.12 1.59
C GLU A 97 0.40 0.35 2.64
N LYS A 98 0.97 1.57 2.70
CA LYS A 98 1.96 1.94 3.73
C LYS A 98 1.40 1.81 5.14
N ILE A 99 0.14 2.18 5.38
CA ILE A 99 -0.54 2.02 6.69
C ILE A 99 -0.64 0.54 7.05
N CYS A 100 -1.00 -0.33 6.11
CA CYS A 100 -1.06 -1.77 6.34
C CYS A 100 0.33 -2.33 6.73
N ASP A 101 1.38 -1.95 6.00
CA ASP A 101 2.76 -2.35 6.28
C ASP A 101 3.23 -1.88 7.66
N TYR A 102 2.93 -0.63 8.02
CA TYR A 102 3.29 -0.10 9.34
C TYR A 102 2.52 -0.80 10.46
N ARG A 103 1.22 -1.11 10.28
CA ARG A 103 0.45 -1.90 11.25
C ARG A 103 1.03 -3.30 11.43
N GLN A 104 1.48 -3.95 10.36
CA GLN A 104 2.17 -5.23 10.44
C GLN A 104 3.50 -5.12 11.20
N LYS A 105 4.33 -4.13 10.87
CA LYS A 105 5.60 -3.87 11.57
C LYS A 105 5.40 -3.59 13.06
N ILE A 106 4.39 -2.78 13.43
CA ILE A 106 4.08 -2.48 14.83
C ILE A 106 3.75 -3.77 15.59
N ARG A 107 2.89 -4.63 15.06
CA ARG A 107 2.53 -5.90 15.73
C ARG A 107 3.72 -6.84 15.88
N ASN A 108 4.59 -6.92 14.88
CA ASN A 108 5.81 -7.74 14.97
C ASN A 108 6.71 -7.21 16.10
N LEU A 109 6.93 -5.89 16.16
CA LEU A 109 7.71 -5.27 17.23
C LEU A 109 7.06 -5.42 18.61
N GLU A 110 5.73 -5.36 18.70
CA GLU A 110 5.00 -5.61 19.95
C GLU A 110 5.15 -7.07 20.41
N ALA A 111 5.12 -8.03 19.49
CA ALA A 111 5.37 -9.44 19.79
C ALA A 111 6.83 -9.68 20.24
N ASP A 112 7.80 -9.09 19.56
CA ASP A 112 9.22 -9.17 19.92
C ASP A 112 9.47 -8.54 21.30
N LYS A 113 8.84 -7.39 21.58
CA LYS A 113 8.88 -6.72 22.87
C LYS A 113 8.34 -7.63 23.99
N LEU A 114 7.17 -8.25 23.78
CA LEU A 114 6.57 -9.16 24.75
C LEU A 114 7.51 -10.34 25.06
N HIS A 115 8.08 -10.94 24.02
CA HIS A 115 9.01 -12.06 24.17
C HIS A 115 10.30 -11.65 24.91
N LEU A 116 10.84 -10.46 24.62
CA LEU A 116 11.98 -9.90 25.35
C LEU A 116 11.66 -9.63 26.82
N GLU A 117 10.47 -9.10 27.13
CA GLU A 117 10.01 -8.87 28.51
C GLU A 117 9.87 -10.18 29.29
N GLU A 118 9.28 -11.22 28.67
CA GLU A 118 9.20 -12.56 29.26
C GLU A 118 10.57 -13.17 29.52
N HIS A 119 11.50 -13.05 28.56
CA HIS A 119 12.86 -13.53 28.71
C HIS A 119 13.62 -12.78 29.83
N CYS A 120 13.48 -11.46 29.91
CA CYS A 120 14.03 -10.65 31.01
C CYS A 120 13.46 -11.08 32.36
N ALA A 121 12.14 -11.25 32.47
CA ALA A 121 11.48 -11.71 33.71
C ALA A 121 11.99 -13.11 34.13
N GLN A 122 12.22 -14.00 33.17
CA GLN A 122 12.79 -15.32 33.43
C GLN A 122 14.24 -15.25 33.91
N LEU A 123 15.07 -14.37 33.33
CA LEU A 123 16.43 -14.12 33.79
C LEU A 123 16.46 -13.52 35.19
N GLU A 124 15.59 -12.55 35.49
CA GLU A 124 15.45 -11.97 36.83
C GLU A 124 15.04 -13.01 37.88
N LYS A 125 14.15 -13.94 37.52
CA LYS A 125 13.78 -15.07 38.36
C LYS A 125 14.99 -15.99 38.61
N ASN A 126 15.74 -16.33 37.56
CA ASN A 126 16.95 -17.15 37.69
C ASN A 126 18.01 -16.48 38.60
N VAL A 127 18.20 -15.16 38.47
CA VAL A 127 19.10 -14.38 39.35
C VAL A 127 18.62 -14.41 40.79
N ARG A 128 17.32 -14.22 41.05
CA ARG A 128 16.72 -14.33 42.40
C ARG A 128 16.94 -15.72 42.99
N ASP A 129 16.70 -16.78 42.22
CA ASP A 129 16.91 -18.17 42.68
C ASP A 129 18.38 -18.46 43.00
N LEU A 130 19.32 -17.90 42.22
CA LEU A 130 20.75 -18.00 42.50
C LEU A 130 21.17 -17.22 43.75
N LEU A 131 20.61 -16.03 43.98
CA LEU A 131 20.82 -15.23 45.20
C LEU A 131 20.29 -15.94 46.45
N VAL A 132 19.13 -16.60 46.36
CA VAL A 132 18.58 -17.43 47.45
C VAL A 132 19.48 -18.64 47.73
N LYS A 133 20.01 -19.29 46.70
CA LYS A 133 20.97 -20.40 46.85
C LYS A 133 22.30 -19.97 47.46
N LEU A 134 22.78 -18.76 47.14
CA LEU A 134 24.02 -18.19 47.71
C LEU A 134 23.83 -17.72 49.17
N SER A 135 22.65 -17.22 49.52
CA SER A 135 22.34 -16.77 50.89
C SER A 135 21.94 -17.89 51.86
N GLY A 136 21.52 -19.06 51.36
CA GLY A 136 21.20 -20.24 52.16
C GLY A 136 22.40 -20.96 52.79
N GLY A 137 23.64 -20.55 52.49
CA GLY A 137 24.87 -21.20 52.95
C GLY A 137 25.58 -20.58 54.17
N SER A 138 25.14 -19.43 54.69
CA SER A 138 25.92 -18.72 55.73
C SER A 138 25.07 -18.32 56.92
N LYS A 139 25.04 -19.18 57.94
CA LYS A 139 24.78 -18.75 59.33
C LYS A 139 26.11 -18.52 60.04
N SER A 140 26.33 -17.25 60.43
CA SER A 140 27.07 -16.77 61.61
C SER A 140 28.61 -16.92 61.63
N ASN A 141 29.33 -15.80 61.58
CA ASN A 141 29.97 -15.27 62.80
C ASN A 141 30.60 -13.88 62.59
N LYS A 142 30.30 -12.98 63.54
CA LYS A 142 31.06 -11.77 63.84
C LYS A 142 32.39 -12.19 64.51
N ASN A 143 33.50 -11.52 64.17
CA ASN A 143 34.46 -10.90 65.10
C ASN A 143 35.85 -10.65 64.46
N ASP A 144 36.36 -9.45 64.76
CA ASP A 144 37.73 -8.97 64.93
C ASP A 144 38.97 -9.69 64.33
N VAL A 145 39.74 -8.88 63.60
CA VAL A 145 41.17 -8.51 63.77
C VAL A 145 42.23 -9.58 64.13
N ASN A 146 43.29 -9.57 63.30
CA ASN A 146 44.71 -9.89 63.53
C ASN A 146 45.27 -11.32 63.36
N MET A 147 46.13 -11.41 62.34
CA MET A 147 47.51 -11.90 62.33
C MET A 147 47.90 -13.21 63.04
N SER A 148 48.30 -14.16 62.18
CA SER A 148 49.56 -14.92 62.22
C SER A 148 49.65 -16.28 62.95
N ARG A 149 50.35 -17.17 62.22
CA ARG A 149 51.02 -18.44 62.61
C ARG A 149 50.21 -19.75 62.57
N LYS A 150 50.62 -20.64 61.64
CA LYS A 150 50.56 -22.12 61.76
C LYS A 150 51.47 -22.58 62.93
N PRO A 151 51.49 -23.85 63.39
CA PRO A 151 50.86 -25.09 62.88
C PRO A 151 50.24 -25.98 64.01
N PHE A 152 49.70 -27.17 63.69
CA PHE A 152 50.12 -28.51 64.21
C PHE A 152 49.02 -29.57 63.98
N ILE A 153 49.45 -30.79 63.63
CA ILE A 153 48.63 -31.99 63.39
C ILE A 153 48.58 -32.81 64.69
N SER A 154 47.41 -33.29 65.14
CA SER A 154 47.34 -34.52 65.95
C SER A 154 45.92 -35.11 66.04
N THR A 155 45.76 -36.31 65.48
CA THR A 155 45.14 -37.53 66.05
C THR A 155 43.87 -37.48 66.94
N VAL A 156 42.89 -38.29 66.48
CA VAL A 156 42.13 -39.33 67.23
C VAL A 156 40.83 -38.96 67.97
N LYS A 157 39.75 -39.51 67.39
CA LYS A 157 38.51 -40.15 67.93
C LYS A 157 37.95 -39.71 69.29
N SER A 158 36.64 -39.45 69.29
CA SER A 158 35.58 -40.02 70.16
C SER A 158 34.24 -39.61 69.50
N GLY A 159 33.20 -40.40 69.29
CA GLY A 159 32.72 -41.58 70.01
C GLY A 159 31.33 -41.26 70.61
N GLY A 160 30.26 -41.62 69.89
CA GLY A 160 28.96 -42.00 70.45
C GLY A 160 27.97 -40.93 70.92
N TYR A 161 26.85 -40.75 70.18
CA TYR A 161 25.52 -40.80 70.78
C TYR A 161 24.43 -41.07 69.72
N VAL A 162 23.52 -41.99 70.03
CA VAL A 162 22.33 -42.37 69.26
C VAL A 162 21.11 -41.70 69.92
N PRO A 163 20.07 -41.34 69.16
CA PRO A 163 18.72 -41.65 69.63
C PRO A 163 17.86 -42.37 68.57
N ASN A 164 17.05 -43.29 69.06
CA ASN A 164 15.96 -44.00 68.37
C ASN A 164 14.61 -43.28 68.65
N PRO A 165 13.42 -43.76 68.23
CA PRO A 165 12.66 -43.27 67.07
C PRO A 165 11.24 -42.76 67.44
N ALA A 166 10.63 -41.90 66.63
CA ALA A 166 9.16 -41.83 66.42
C ALA A 166 8.82 -40.88 65.26
N GLU A 167 7.87 -41.32 64.44
CA GLU A 167 7.33 -40.86 63.15
C GLU A 167 6.59 -39.49 63.17
N PRO A 168 5.93 -39.04 62.07
CA PRO A 168 6.29 -39.06 60.65
C PRO A 168 6.13 -37.66 60.01
N SER A 169 7.01 -37.27 59.09
CA SER A 169 6.70 -36.20 58.15
C SER A 169 7.30 -36.48 56.78
N ASN A 170 6.38 -36.74 55.84
CA ASN A 170 6.62 -36.86 54.41
C ASN A 170 7.31 -35.60 53.87
N ALA A 171 8.58 -35.71 53.45
CA ALA A 171 9.13 -34.96 52.32
C ALA A 171 10.58 -35.38 51.99
N TYR A 172 10.78 -36.58 51.46
CA TYR A 172 11.96 -36.82 50.61
C TYR A 172 11.54 -36.63 49.16
N ARG A 173 11.58 -35.38 48.69
CA ARG A 173 11.48 -35.08 47.26
C ARG A 173 12.86 -35.31 46.64
N CYS A 174 12.98 -36.36 45.84
CA CYS A 174 14.12 -36.67 44.98
C CYS A 174 14.55 -35.45 44.15
N THR A 175 15.71 -34.86 44.44
CA THR A 175 16.30 -33.73 43.69
C THR A 175 16.90 -34.15 42.33
N LYS A 176 16.56 -35.34 41.82
CA LYS A 176 17.14 -35.93 40.60
C LYS A 176 16.11 -36.56 39.67
N CYS A 177 14.84 -36.17 39.84
CA CYS A 177 13.73 -36.70 39.08
C CYS A 177 13.25 -35.62 38.08
N SER A 178 13.46 -35.91 36.79
CA SER A 178 13.18 -35.08 35.62
C SER A 178 11.70 -34.68 35.52
N SER A 179 11.34 -33.46 35.92
CA SER A 179 10.01 -32.88 35.67
C SER A 179 10.07 -31.52 34.95
N VAL A 180 11.21 -31.16 34.36
CA VAL A 180 11.42 -29.86 33.67
C VAL A 180 11.11 -29.94 32.16
N VAL A 181 10.69 -31.12 31.66
CA VAL A 181 10.49 -31.33 30.21
C VAL A 181 9.12 -30.82 29.72
N TRP A 182 8.13 -30.68 30.61
CA TRP A 182 6.78 -30.24 30.22
C TRP A 182 6.63 -28.72 30.04
N THR A 183 7.53 -27.91 30.62
CA THR A 183 7.46 -26.44 30.50
C THR A 183 8.03 -25.94 29.17
N LYS A 184 9.15 -26.49 28.68
CA LYS A 184 9.76 -26.09 27.41
C LYS A 184 8.89 -26.41 26.18
N HIS A 185 8.04 -27.44 26.26
CA HIS A 185 7.16 -27.84 25.17
C HIS A 185 5.87 -26.99 25.07
N MET A 186 5.51 -26.29 26.16
CA MET A 186 4.39 -25.34 26.18
C MET A 186 4.80 -23.98 25.63
N ASP A 187 5.99 -23.47 25.96
CA ASP A 187 6.49 -22.18 25.46
C ASP A 187 6.57 -22.13 23.92
N GLY A 188 7.08 -23.20 23.28
CA GLY A 188 7.17 -23.27 21.81
C GLY A 188 5.81 -23.32 21.10
N LYS A 189 4.81 -23.98 21.70
CA LYS A 189 3.44 -24.02 21.15
C LYS A 189 2.69 -22.70 21.34
N VAL A 190 2.93 -22.01 22.45
CA VAL A 190 2.38 -20.66 22.69
C VAL A 190 2.96 -19.66 21.68
N GLN A 191 4.27 -19.75 21.42
CA GLN A 191 4.95 -18.91 20.43
C GLN A 191 4.47 -19.19 18.98
N GLU A 192 4.22 -20.46 18.64
CA GLU A 192 3.66 -20.86 17.35
C GLU A 192 2.21 -20.37 17.16
N VAL A 193 1.37 -20.47 18.19
CA VAL A 193 0.00 -19.93 18.16
C VAL A 193 0.02 -18.41 18.01
N GLN A 194 0.93 -17.71 18.68
CA GLN A 194 1.08 -16.25 18.57
C GLN A 194 1.49 -15.83 17.14
N LEU A 195 2.41 -16.57 16.51
CA LEU A 195 2.83 -16.32 15.12
C LEU A 195 1.68 -16.58 14.13
N LEU A 196 0.91 -17.65 14.33
CA LEU A 196 -0.25 -17.95 13.51
C LEU A 196 -1.36 -16.92 13.70
N GLN A 197 -1.59 -16.42 14.92
CA GLN A 197 -2.54 -15.34 15.19
C GLN A 197 -2.12 -14.03 14.51
N ASN A 198 -0.84 -13.67 14.57
CA ASN A 198 -0.31 -12.50 13.89
C ASN A 198 -0.43 -12.63 12.36
N GLY A 199 -0.16 -13.83 11.82
CA GLY A 199 -0.35 -14.13 10.40
C GLY A 199 -1.81 -14.03 9.95
N LEU A 200 -2.74 -14.57 10.73
CA LEU A 200 -4.18 -14.51 10.47
C LEU A 200 -4.68 -13.05 10.48
N GLN A 201 -4.23 -12.26 11.47
CA GLN A 201 -4.61 -10.86 11.56
C GLN A 201 -3.99 -10.01 10.44
N SER A 202 -2.77 -10.33 10.00
CA SER A 202 -2.14 -9.70 8.83
C SER A 202 -2.93 -9.97 7.55
N GLN A 203 -3.39 -11.21 7.35
CA GLN A 203 -4.24 -11.56 6.21
C GLN A 203 -5.62 -10.87 6.29
N ALA A 204 -6.20 -10.76 7.49
CA ALA A 204 -7.47 -10.07 7.70
C ALA A 204 -7.37 -8.57 7.36
N ASP A 205 -6.28 -7.91 7.75
CA ASP A 205 -6.04 -6.50 7.40
C ASP A 205 -5.85 -6.33 5.89
N GLN A 206 -5.15 -7.26 5.23
CA GLN A 206 -4.95 -7.20 3.78
C GLN A 206 -6.25 -7.43 3.00
N ILE A 207 -7.12 -8.34 3.48
CA ILE A 207 -8.47 -8.50 2.93
C ILE A 207 -9.28 -7.22 3.12
N THR A 208 -9.16 -6.55 4.27
CA THR A 208 -9.88 -5.30 4.54
C THR A 208 -9.40 -4.17 3.62
N ALA A 209 -8.08 -4.02 3.44
CA ALA A 209 -7.51 -3.05 2.50
C ALA A 209 -7.94 -3.31 1.05
N LEU A 210 -7.98 -4.57 0.62
CA LEU A 210 -8.47 -4.94 -0.72
C LEU A 210 -9.96 -4.64 -0.90
N LYS A 211 -10.79 -4.84 0.14
CA LYS A 211 -12.20 -4.47 0.11
C LYS A 211 -12.39 -2.96 0.00
N GLU A 212 -11.67 -2.18 0.78
CA GLU A 212 -11.70 -0.71 0.71
C GLU A 212 -11.27 -0.21 -0.68
N LYS A 213 -10.27 -0.86 -1.29
CA LYS A 213 -9.84 -0.58 -2.67
C LYS A 213 -10.91 -0.90 -3.71
N LEU A 214 -11.62 -2.02 -3.57
CA LEU A 214 -12.76 -2.36 -4.42
C LEU A 214 -13.89 -1.32 -4.28
N GLU A 215 -14.26 -0.94 -3.05
CA GLU A 215 -15.30 0.08 -2.82
C GLU A 215 -14.91 1.45 -3.38
N ARG A 216 -13.62 1.82 -3.36
CA ARG A 216 -13.13 3.05 -4.00
C ARG A 216 -13.24 2.97 -5.52
N ARG A 217 -12.95 1.80 -6.12
CA ARG A 217 -13.16 1.59 -7.56
C ARG A 217 -14.62 1.57 -7.97
N ASP A 218 -15.49 0.93 -7.19
CA ASP A 218 -16.93 0.90 -7.48
C ASP A 218 -17.55 2.31 -7.40
N ARG A 219 -17.11 3.12 -6.43
CA ARG A 219 -17.49 4.54 -6.36
C ARG A 219 -17.03 5.32 -7.60
N GLU A 220 -15.83 5.05 -8.09
CA GLU A 220 -15.32 5.70 -9.29
C GLU A 220 -16.05 5.25 -10.57
N ILE A 221 -16.37 3.95 -10.68
CA ILE A 221 -17.21 3.42 -11.75
C ILE A 221 -18.58 4.10 -11.73
N ASN A 222 -19.18 4.26 -10.56
CA ASN A 222 -20.46 4.97 -10.43
C ASN A 222 -20.32 6.45 -10.80
N ARG A 223 -19.27 7.15 -10.33
CA ARG A 223 -19.03 8.56 -10.72
C ARG A 223 -18.88 8.71 -12.23
N LEU A 224 -18.11 7.84 -12.87
CA LEU A 224 -17.91 7.84 -14.33
C LEU A 224 -19.21 7.49 -15.06
N ASN A 225 -19.99 6.54 -14.57
CA ASN A 225 -21.30 6.21 -15.12
C ASN A 225 -22.28 7.37 -14.98
N ASP A 226 -22.30 8.06 -13.83
CA ASP A 226 -23.13 9.24 -13.60
C ASP A 226 -22.74 10.40 -14.54
N LEU A 227 -21.43 10.54 -14.84
CA LEU A 227 -20.92 11.48 -15.85
C LEU A 227 -21.43 11.17 -17.27
N LEU A 228 -21.69 9.90 -17.55
CA LEU A 228 -22.22 9.42 -18.83
C LEU A 228 -23.76 9.42 -18.87
N CYS A 229 -24.43 9.34 -17.71
CA CYS A 229 -25.88 9.42 -17.55
C CYS A 229 -26.37 10.86 -17.76
N GLY A 230 -26.69 11.20 -19.02
CA GLY A 230 -27.23 12.50 -19.41
C GLY A 230 -26.34 13.28 -20.40
N GLY A 231 -25.14 12.76 -20.71
CA GLY A 231 -24.26 13.32 -21.72
C GLY A 231 -24.61 12.91 -23.15
N ARG A 232 -24.19 13.72 -24.14
CA ARG A 232 -24.21 13.31 -25.56
C ARG A 232 -23.41 12.01 -25.71
N PRO A 233 -23.86 11.05 -26.55
CA PRO A 233 -23.14 9.81 -26.80
C PRO A 233 -21.68 10.09 -27.19
N ALA A 234 -20.74 9.22 -26.80
CA ALA A 234 -19.32 9.37 -27.12
C ALA A 234 -19.08 9.58 -28.64
N ASP A 235 -19.89 8.93 -29.47
CA ASP A 235 -19.88 9.06 -30.94
C ASP A 235 -20.24 10.46 -31.45
N ALA A 236 -21.03 11.22 -30.68
CA ALA A 236 -21.40 12.60 -31.00
C ALA A 236 -20.32 13.60 -30.53
N LEU A 237 -19.66 13.33 -29.40
CA LEU A 237 -18.51 14.11 -28.92
C LEU A 237 -17.30 13.94 -29.83
N ALA A 238 -17.07 12.74 -30.36
CA ALA A 238 -15.99 12.45 -31.30
C ALA A 238 -16.14 13.19 -32.65
N LYS A 239 -17.38 13.53 -33.05
CA LYS A 239 -17.67 14.29 -34.28
C LYS A 239 -17.49 15.81 -34.12
N ASP A 240 -17.74 16.33 -32.92
CA ASP A 240 -17.64 17.76 -32.61
C ASP A 240 -16.26 18.13 -32.01
N CYS A 241 -15.37 17.16 -31.82
CA CYS A 241 -14.04 17.39 -31.24
C CYS A 241 -13.10 18.06 -32.26
N CYS A 242 -12.65 19.28 -31.95
CA CYS A 242 -11.72 20.09 -32.73
C CYS A 242 -10.31 19.47 -32.95
N TYR A 243 -10.03 18.30 -32.37
CA TYR A 243 -8.71 17.68 -32.42
C TYR A 243 -8.55 16.85 -33.70
N LYS A 244 -7.70 17.32 -34.61
CA LYS A 244 -7.33 16.67 -35.88
C LYS A 244 -6.54 15.35 -35.74
N ASN A 245 -6.40 14.78 -34.54
CA ASN A 245 -5.67 13.55 -34.29
C ASN A 245 -6.61 12.42 -33.85
N ILE A 246 -7.56 12.05 -34.72
CA ILE A 246 -8.43 10.87 -34.52
C ILE A 246 -7.60 9.57 -34.61
N GLY A 247 -6.44 9.59 -35.28
CA GLY A 247 -5.53 8.44 -35.40
C GLY A 247 -4.95 7.98 -34.05
N THR A 248 -4.48 8.91 -33.22
CA THR A 248 -3.87 8.56 -31.93
C THR A 248 -4.89 8.01 -30.93
N LEU A 249 -6.13 8.52 -30.96
CA LEU A 249 -7.19 7.99 -30.10
C LEU A 249 -7.64 6.59 -30.55
N SER A 250 -7.61 6.31 -31.86
CA SER A 250 -7.89 4.97 -32.39
C SER A 250 -6.80 3.97 -31.98
N GLU A 251 -5.53 4.38 -32.04
CA GLU A 251 -4.39 3.59 -31.56
C GLU A 251 -4.48 3.33 -30.05
N ASP A 252 -4.79 4.35 -29.24
CA ASP A 252 -4.99 4.21 -27.79
C ASP A 252 -6.17 3.26 -27.48
N VAL A 253 -7.26 3.33 -28.23
CA VAL A 253 -8.40 2.42 -28.08
C VAL A 253 -8.02 0.99 -28.46
N GLU A 254 -7.23 0.79 -29.52
CA GLU A 254 -6.72 -0.53 -29.90
C GLU A 254 -5.79 -1.11 -28.84
N ASP A 255 -4.90 -0.29 -28.26
CA ASP A 255 -3.96 -0.72 -27.23
C ASP A 255 -4.67 -1.01 -25.90
N LEU A 256 -5.67 -0.20 -25.52
CA LEU A 256 -6.54 -0.51 -24.38
C LEU A 256 -7.37 -1.78 -24.60
N GLN A 257 -7.82 -2.05 -25.84
CA GLN A 257 -8.52 -3.29 -26.17
C GLN A 257 -7.58 -4.51 -26.10
N LYS A 258 -6.33 -4.39 -26.54
CA LYS A 258 -5.31 -5.44 -26.40
C LYS A 258 -5.00 -5.70 -24.92
N GLU A 259 -4.77 -4.65 -24.13
CA GLU A 259 -4.49 -4.77 -22.71
C GLU A 259 -5.66 -5.41 -21.96
N LYS A 260 -6.91 -5.00 -22.28
CA LYS A 260 -8.13 -5.64 -21.78
C LYS A 260 -8.16 -7.13 -22.13
N ALA A 261 -7.84 -7.51 -23.37
CA ALA A 261 -7.83 -8.91 -23.79
C ALA A 261 -6.76 -9.73 -23.03
N GLU A 262 -5.58 -9.16 -22.82
CA GLU A 262 -4.51 -9.80 -22.04
C GLU A 262 -4.87 -9.95 -20.57
N LEU A 263 -5.46 -8.92 -19.95
CA LEU A 263 -5.92 -8.98 -18.56
C LEU A 263 -7.03 -10.02 -18.39
N VAL A 264 -7.98 -10.11 -19.33
CA VAL A 264 -9.02 -11.15 -19.32
C VAL A 264 -8.41 -12.54 -19.46
N LYS A 265 -7.37 -12.71 -20.29
CA LYS A 265 -6.65 -13.98 -20.42
C LYS A 265 -5.95 -14.36 -19.11
N LYS A 266 -5.19 -13.43 -18.51
CA LYS A 266 -4.52 -13.62 -17.21
C LYS A 266 -5.52 -13.95 -16.10
N PHE A 267 -6.67 -13.28 -16.08
CA PHE A 267 -7.74 -13.57 -15.13
C PHE A 267 -8.28 -15.00 -15.28
N ARG A 268 -8.54 -15.46 -16.52
CA ARG A 268 -8.97 -16.83 -16.77
C ARG A 268 -7.91 -17.86 -16.37
N GLU A 269 -6.64 -17.59 -16.64
CA GLU A 269 -5.53 -18.47 -16.23
C GLU A 269 -5.41 -18.56 -14.70
N ALA A 270 -5.50 -17.43 -13.99
CA ALA A 270 -5.53 -17.41 -12.53
C ALA A 270 -6.76 -18.15 -11.97
N GLN A 271 -7.93 -17.96 -12.59
CA GLN A 271 -9.15 -18.66 -12.21
C GLN A 271 -9.00 -20.18 -12.40
N ASN A 272 -8.43 -20.64 -13.52
CA ASN A 272 -8.18 -22.06 -13.77
C ASN A 272 -7.19 -22.64 -12.76
N SER A 273 -6.08 -21.93 -12.48
CA SER A 273 -5.11 -22.34 -11.46
C SER A 273 -5.75 -22.45 -10.06
N MET A 274 -6.67 -21.55 -9.72
CA MET A 274 -7.44 -21.62 -8.48
C MET A 274 -8.36 -22.84 -8.44
N HIS A 275 -9.06 -23.16 -9.53
CA HIS A 275 -9.90 -24.37 -9.61
C HIS A 275 -9.05 -25.64 -9.47
N GLU A 276 -7.88 -25.70 -10.09
CA GLU A 276 -6.96 -26.84 -9.95
C GLU A 276 -6.39 -26.96 -8.52
N ALA A 277 -6.05 -25.84 -7.88
CA ALA A 277 -5.62 -25.83 -6.48
C ALA A 277 -6.75 -26.30 -5.55
N MET A 278 -7.98 -25.85 -5.78
CA MET A 278 -9.15 -26.28 -5.04
C MET A 278 -9.44 -27.77 -5.21
N GLN A 279 -9.37 -28.29 -6.44
CA GLN A 279 -9.53 -29.74 -6.69
C GLN A 279 -8.45 -30.56 -5.98
N ARG A 280 -7.20 -30.09 -5.97
CA ARG A 280 -6.11 -30.72 -5.21
C ARG A 280 -6.37 -30.69 -3.70
N ALA A 281 -6.87 -29.58 -3.17
CA ALA A 281 -7.22 -29.46 -1.76
C ALA A 281 -8.33 -30.45 -1.36
N ILE A 282 -9.40 -30.55 -2.17
CA ILE A 282 -10.48 -31.52 -1.95
C ILE A 282 -9.94 -32.96 -1.99
N THR A 283 -9.10 -33.29 -2.97
CA THR A 283 -8.50 -34.64 -3.07
C THR A 283 -7.61 -34.97 -1.85
N LEU A 284 -6.88 -33.97 -1.32
CA LEU A 284 -6.08 -34.14 -0.11
C LEU A 284 -6.95 -34.28 1.14
N GLU A 285 -8.05 -33.55 1.23
CA GLU A 285 -9.03 -33.67 2.31
C GLU A 285 -9.66 -35.07 2.33
N GLU A 286 -10.05 -35.60 1.17
CA GLU A 286 -10.56 -36.96 1.03
C GLU A 286 -9.55 -38.01 1.49
N LYS A 287 -8.27 -37.85 1.11
CA LYS A 287 -7.18 -38.73 1.56
C LYS A 287 -6.92 -38.64 3.05
N ASN A 288 -6.94 -37.43 3.62
CA ASN A 288 -6.78 -37.25 5.06
C ASN A 288 -7.91 -37.94 5.82
N LYS A 289 -9.15 -37.81 5.35
CA LYS A 289 -10.31 -38.50 5.94
C LYS A 289 -10.19 -40.03 5.85
N GLN A 290 -9.66 -40.54 4.73
CA GLN A 290 -9.36 -41.98 4.61
C GLN A 290 -8.32 -42.42 5.64
N LEU A 291 -7.22 -41.67 5.78
CA LEU A 291 -6.17 -41.97 6.77
C LEU A 291 -6.69 -41.87 8.22
N GLU A 292 -7.57 -40.92 8.51
CA GLU A 292 -8.24 -40.81 9.82
C GLU A 292 -9.09 -42.05 10.13
N ASN A 293 -9.87 -42.53 9.16
CA ASN A 293 -10.65 -43.76 9.32
C ASN A 293 -9.75 -44.99 9.53
N GLU A 294 -8.68 -45.11 8.75
CA GLU A 294 -7.70 -46.21 8.92
C GLU A 294 -7.07 -46.17 10.31
N LEU A 295 -6.72 -44.98 10.80
CA LEU A 295 -6.16 -44.78 12.13
C LEU A 295 -7.17 -45.19 13.23
N GLU A 296 -8.45 -44.84 13.06
CA GLU A 296 -9.53 -45.23 13.97
C GLU A 296 -9.71 -46.76 13.99
N ASP A 297 -9.66 -47.41 12.84
CA ASP A 297 -9.74 -48.87 12.73
C ASP A 297 -8.53 -49.55 13.38
N PHE A 298 -7.33 -49.00 13.22
CA PHE A 298 -6.14 -49.47 13.95
C PHE A 298 -6.28 -49.32 15.46
N GLN A 299 -6.85 -48.20 15.94
CA GLN A 299 -7.11 -47.99 17.37
C GLN A 299 -8.12 -49.00 17.91
N LYS A 300 -9.21 -49.26 17.19
CA LYS A 300 -10.20 -50.27 17.56
C LYS A 300 -9.59 -51.67 17.62
N ALA A 301 -8.77 -52.03 16.62
CA ALA A 301 -8.07 -53.30 16.60
C ALA A 301 -7.10 -53.43 17.79
N ALA A 302 -6.32 -52.38 18.09
CA ALA A 302 -5.41 -52.36 19.23
C ALA A 302 -6.16 -52.53 20.57
N LEU A 303 -7.28 -51.81 20.76
CA LEU A 303 -8.13 -51.94 21.95
C LEU A 303 -8.74 -53.34 22.08
N SER A 304 -9.16 -53.95 20.97
CA SER A 304 -9.68 -55.32 20.97
C SER A 304 -8.61 -56.32 21.42
N VAL A 305 -7.39 -56.18 20.89
CA VAL A 305 -6.26 -57.04 21.26
C VAL A 305 -5.87 -56.83 22.73
N GLU A 306 -5.87 -55.59 23.23
CA GLU A 306 -5.64 -55.30 24.65
C GLU A 306 -6.73 -55.91 25.53
N TYR A 307 -8.01 -55.80 25.13
CA TYR A 307 -9.13 -56.40 25.85
C TYR A 307 -9.02 -57.92 25.89
N GLU A 308 -8.72 -58.58 24.77
CA GLU A 308 -8.54 -60.02 24.68
C GLU A 308 -7.35 -60.49 25.55
N ALA A 309 -6.22 -59.78 25.49
CA ALA A 309 -5.05 -60.07 26.31
C ALA A 309 -5.35 -59.92 27.81
N ASN A 310 -6.06 -58.87 28.21
CA ASN A 310 -6.48 -58.65 29.59
C ASN A 310 -7.48 -59.71 30.07
N ALA A 311 -8.42 -60.11 29.21
CA ALA A 311 -9.37 -61.18 29.53
C ALA A 311 -8.66 -62.54 29.67
N GLU A 312 -7.66 -62.83 28.84
CA GLU A 312 -6.84 -64.02 28.96
C GLU A 312 -5.97 -63.98 30.23
N LEU A 313 -5.37 -62.84 30.56
CA LEU A 313 -4.65 -62.63 31.81
C LEU A 313 -5.56 -62.85 33.02
N ALA A 314 -6.77 -62.30 33.03
CA ALA A 314 -7.73 -62.51 34.11
C ALA A 314 -8.13 -64.00 34.26
N LYS A 315 -8.32 -64.71 33.13
CA LYS A 315 -8.52 -66.17 33.16
C LYS A 315 -7.32 -66.89 33.77
N LYS A 316 -6.10 -66.51 33.38
CA LYS A 316 -4.86 -67.10 33.92
C LYS A 316 -4.63 -66.76 35.39
N GLU A 317 -4.98 -65.57 35.84
CA GLU A 317 -4.92 -65.18 37.25
C GLU A 317 -5.95 -65.95 38.09
N ASN A 318 -7.16 -66.17 37.57
CA ASN A 318 -8.17 -67.01 38.20
C ASN A 318 -7.72 -68.48 38.27
N GLU A 319 -7.16 -69.02 37.18
CA GLU A 319 -6.53 -70.35 37.17
C GLU A 319 -5.40 -70.44 38.20
N LEU A 320 -4.49 -69.46 38.25
CA LEU A 320 -3.41 -69.39 39.24
C LEU A 320 -3.93 -69.26 40.67
N SER A 321 -5.01 -68.51 40.89
CA SER A 321 -5.68 -68.38 42.19
C SER A 321 -6.32 -69.70 42.63
N SER A 322 -6.96 -70.42 41.69
CA SER A 322 -7.52 -71.74 41.94
C SER A 322 -6.45 -72.79 42.23
N LEU A 323 -5.36 -72.81 41.45
CA LEU A 323 -4.19 -73.67 41.66
C LEU A 323 -3.49 -73.32 42.98
N LYS A 324 -3.36 -72.04 43.35
CA LYS A 324 -2.83 -71.63 44.66
C LYS A 324 -3.70 -72.12 45.81
N LYS A 325 -5.04 -72.04 45.69
CA LYS A 325 -5.98 -72.58 46.68
C LYS A 325 -5.91 -74.11 46.76
N GLU A 326 -5.75 -74.81 45.64
CA GLU A 326 -5.50 -76.25 45.63
C GLU A 326 -4.14 -76.60 46.25
N LEU A 327 -3.10 -75.80 46.00
CA LEU A 327 -1.76 -76.00 46.58
C LEU A 327 -1.76 -75.70 48.08
N GLU A 328 -2.55 -74.75 48.57
CA GLU A 328 -2.79 -74.54 50.00
C GLU A 328 -3.64 -75.64 50.64
N ARG A 329 -4.63 -76.20 49.90
CA ARG A 329 -5.39 -77.38 50.34
C ARG A 329 -4.52 -78.64 50.40
N ILE A 330 -3.64 -78.86 49.42
CA ILE A 330 -2.67 -79.96 49.40
C ILE A 330 -1.60 -79.76 50.49
N LYS A 331 -1.16 -78.51 50.74
CA LYS A 331 -0.27 -78.19 51.88
C LYS A 331 -0.95 -78.33 53.24
N SER A 332 -2.28 -78.19 53.33
CA SER A 332 -3.04 -78.36 54.59
C SER A 332 -3.60 -79.77 54.81
N ASN A 333 -3.63 -80.62 53.78
CA ASN A 333 -4.07 -82.01 53.88
C ASN A 333 -3.28 -82.89 52.90
N GLN A 334 -2.12 -83.38 53.35
CA GLN A 334 -1.52 -84.69 53.02
C GLN A 334 -0.10 -84.75 53.67
N GLY A 335 0.17 -85.53 54.72
CA GLY A 335 -0.70 -86.49 55.39
C GLY A 335 -1.10 -87.66 54.49
N ASN A 336 -0.13 -88.39 53.94
CA ASN A 336 -0.26 -89.69 53.29
C ASN A 336 -1.03 -89.79 51.95
N GLY A 337 -0.28 -90.14 50.90
CA GLY A 337 -0.60 -91.35 50.10
C GLY A 337 -1.09 -91.17 48.65
N LYS A 338 -0.18 -91.51 47.71
CA LYS A 338 -0.40 -91.94 46.29
C LYS A 338 -1.00 -90.85 45.35
N PRO A 339 -0.59 -90.73 44.05
CA PRO A 339 -0.84 -91.78 43.04
C PRO A 339 0.10 -91.83 41.81
N LEU A 340 0.01 -92.94 41.08
CA LEU A 340 0.81 -93.23 39.87
C LEU A 340 0.22 -92.64 38.57
N ASP A 341 -0.93 -91.94 38.62
CA ASP A 341 -1.60 -91.32 37.46
C ASP A 341 -1.46 -89.78 37.39
N GLU A 342 -1.12 -89.11 38.50
CA GLU A 342 -0.77 -87.67 38.48
C GLU A 342 0.53 -87.41 37.73
N LYS A 343 1.45 -88.39 37.71
CA LYS A 343 2.77 -88.25 37.07
C LYS A 343 2.68 -88.05 35.55
N LYS A 344 1.69 -88.64 34.86
CA LYS A 344 1.49 -88.45 33.41
C LYS A 344 0.86 -87.10 33.09
N ARG A 345 -0.18 -86.70 33.82
CA ARG A 345 -0.87 -85.41 33.64
C ARG A 345 0.03 -84.22 34.02
N LEU A 346 0.81 -84.36 35.10
CA LEU A 346 1.85 -83.41 35.47
C LEU A 346 2.99 -83.40 34.44
N SER A 347 3.35 -84.54 33.85
CA SER A 347 4.36 -84.57 32.78
C SER A 347 3.89 -83.87 31.50
N GLU A 348 2.62 -83.98 31.13
CA GLU A 348 2.04 -83.26 29.97
C GLU A 348 1.90 -81.76 30.24
N GLN A 349 1.42 -81.37 31.43
CA GLN A 349 1.39 -79.96 31.84
C GLN A 349 2.80 -79.38 31.96
N LEU A 350 3.78 -80.14 32.46
CA LEU A 350 5.18 -79.74 32.53
C LEU A 350 5.76 -79.54 31.12
N ASN A 351 5.42 -80.40 30.17
CA ASN A 351 5.85 -80.26 28.78
C ASN A 351 5.22 -79.03 28.10
N PHE A 352 3.92 -78.78 28.31
CA PHE A 352 3.24 -77.60 27.78
C PHE A 352 3.78 -76.29 28.38
N LEU A 353 3.97 -76.26 29.71
CA LEU A 353 4.57 -75.12 30.41
C LEU A 353 6.03 -74.92 29.98
N SER A 354 6.79 -75.99 29.77
CA SER A 354 8.17 -75.91 29.26
C SER A 354 8.21 -75.39 27.81
N GLN A 355 7.22 -75.69 26.98
CA GLN A 355 7.12 -75.14 25.62
C GLN A 355 6.75 -73.65 25.64
N ARG A 356 5.76 -73.27 26.46
CA ARG A 356 5.37 -71.86 26.69
C ARG A 356 6.53 -71.04 27.27
N GLU A 357 7.30 -71.62 28.19
CA GLU A 357 8.50 -71.00 28.74
C GLU A 357 9.56 -70.75 27.65
N LYS A 358 9.79 -71.71 26.75
CA LYS A 358 10.70 -71.54 25.61
C LYS A 358 10.24 -70.42 24.68
N GLU A 359 8.95 -70.32 24.38
CA GLU A 359 8.40 -69.25 23.53
C GLU A 359 8.55 -67.87 24.17
N LEU A 360 8.22 -67.75 25.46
CA LEU A 360 8.39 -66.50 26.22
C LEU A 360 9.85 -66.09 26.35
N VAL A 361 10.78 -67.05 26.48
CA VAL A 361 12.23 -66.78 26.45
C VAL A 361 12.66 -66.21 25.10
N VAL A 362 12.15 -66.76 23.99
CA VAL A 362 12.44 -66.23 22.64
C VAL A 362 11.88 -64.81 22.45
N GLU A 363 10.68 -64.52 22.96
CA GLU A 363 10.13 -63.15 22.93
C GLU A 363 10.89 -62.19 23.83
N LEU A 364 11.31 -62.64 25.03
CA LEU A 364 12.19 -61.87 25.91
C LEU A 364 13.54 -61.58 25.26
N GLU A 365 14.10 -62.52 24.50
CA GLU A 365 15.33 -62.29 23.74
C GLU A 365 15.12 -61.29 22.59
N LYS A 366 14.00 -61.39 21.86
CA LYS A 366 13.66 -60.44 20.79
C LYS A 366 13.46 -59.03 21.34
N THR A 367 12.75 -58.88 22.46
CA THR A 367 12.53 -57.58 23.12
C THR A 367 13.82 -57.05 23.75
N LYS A 368 14.66 -57.89 24.37
CA LYS A 368 16.01 -57.52 24.82
C LYS A 368 16.89 -57.02 23.66
N LYS A 369 16.85 -57.67 22.50
CA LYS A 369 17.57 -57.22 21.29
C LYS A 369 17.06 -55.87 20.77
N LYS A 370 15.73 -55.65 20.76
CA LYS A 370 15.15 -54.34 20.40
C LYS A 370 15.55 -53.25 21.39
N ASN A 371 15.50 -53.54 22.69
CA ASN A 371 15.93 -52.61 23.75
C ASN A 371 17.42 -52.29 23.68
N ALA A 372 18.28 -53.26 23.35
CA ALA A 372 19.70 -53.03 23.14
C ALA A 372 19.95 -52.08 21.95
N LYS A 373 19.23 -52.24 20.83
CA LYS A 373 19.30 -51.34 19.67
C LYS A 373 18.80 -49.93 19.97
N LEU A 374 17.74 -49.79 20.76
CA LEU A 374 17.26 -48.47 21.18
C LEU A 374 18.24 -47.80 22.15
N LYS A 375 18.82 -48.55 23.09
CA LYS A 375 19.86 -48.04 23.99
C LYS A 375 21.09 -47.56 23.21
N SER A 376 21.58 -48.32 22.22
CA SER A 376 22.71 -47.87 21.40
C SER A 376 22.39 -46.60 20.61
N LYS A 377 21.15 -46.45 20.12
CA LYS A 377 20.71 -45.24 19.41
C LYS A 377 20.62 -44.03 20.34
N ILE A 378 20.14 -44.22 21.57
CA ILE A 378 20.13 -43.17 22.61
C ILE A 378 21.56 -42.75 22.98
N THR A 379 22.49 -43.70 23.12
CA THR A 379 23.90 -43.39 23.42
C THR A 379 24.57 -42.62 22.28
N SER A 380 24.27 -42.94 21.02
CA SER A 380 24.75 -42.19 19.85
C SER A 380 24.27 -40.74 19.88
N ILE A 381 22.96 -40.52 20.09
CA ILE A 381 22.37 -39.17 20.16
C ILE A 381 22.93 -38.38 21.34
N GLN A 382 23.17 -39.03 22.48
CA GLN A 382 23.81 -38.40 23.64
C GLN A 382 25.25 -37.99 23.34
N GLN A 383 26.03 -38.83 22.65
CA GLN A 383 27.40 -38.48 22.23
C GLN A 383 27.40 -37.29 21.27
N ASP A 384 26.49 -37.28 20.29
CA ASP A 384 26.34 -36.19 19.32
C ASP A 384 25.98 -34.87 20.03
N THR A 385 25.05 -34.90 20.98
CA THR A 385 24.64 -33.73 21.78
C THR A 385 25.82 -33.20 22.62
N THR A 386 26.58 -34.09 23.25
CA THR A 386 27.74 -33.69 24.07
C THR A 386 28.85 -33.07 23.21
N SER A 387 29.02 -33.55 21.97
CA SER A 387 29.98 -33.00 21.02
C SER A 387 29.59 -31.59 20.54
N GLN A 388 28.28 -31.36 20.39
CA GLN A 388 27.73 -30.07 19.98
C GLN A 388 27.85 -29.02 21.10
N ASP A 389 27.59 -29.40 22.35
CA ASP A 389 27.79 -28.53 23.52
C ASP A 389 29.26 -28.11 23.70
N LEU A 390 30.20 -29.03 23.45
CA LEU A 390 31.64 -28.74 23.46
C LEU A 390 32.05 -27.77 22.34
N TYR A 391 31.38 -27.82 21.18
CA TYR A 391 31.65 -26.91 20.07
C TYR A 391 31.14 -25.49 20.37
N ILE A 392 29.94 -25.37 20.94
CA ILE A 392 29.35 -24.09 21.35
C ILE A 392 30.20 -23.43 22.45
N SER A 393 30.68 -24.20 23.44
CA SER A 393 31.55 -23.66 24.49
C SER A 393 32.90 -23.15 23.97
N LYS A 394 33.45 -23.77 22.91
CA LYS A 394 34.70 -23.31 22.28
C LYS A 394 34.50 -22.04 21.45
N LEU A 395 33.34 -21.91 20.79
CA LEU A 395 32.96 -20.69 20.06
C LEU A 395 32.83 -19.49 21.00
N ALA A 396 32.16 -19.66 22.14
CA ALA A 396 32.00 -18.59 23.13
C ALA A 396 33.34 -18.09 23.69
N ALA A 397 34.30 -18.98 23.96
CA ALA A 397 35.64 -18.60 24.41
C ALA A 397 36.43 -17.85 23.31
N ALA A 398 36.29 -18.26 22.05
CA ALA A 398 36.93 -17.60 20.93
C ALA A 398 36.38 -16.18 20.68
N GLU A 399 35.08 -15.96 20.91
CA GLU A 399 34.46 -14.63 20.81
C GLU A 399 35.01 -13.65 21.86
N GLU A 400 35.28 -14.12 23.07
CA GLU A 400 35.87 -13.30 24.15
C GLU A 400 37.33 -12.92 23.83
N ASP A 401 38.10 -13.86 23.28
CA ASP A 401 39.46 -13.59 22.80
C ASP A 401 39.46 -12.59 21.64
N VAL A 402 38.53 -12.70 20.68
CA VAL A 402 38.41 -11.73 19.56
C VAL A 402 38.16 -10.31 20.06
N LYS A 403 37.31 -10.14 21.08
CA LYS A 403 37.10 -8.82 21.72
C LYS A 403 38.38 -8.28 22.33
N ARG A 404 39.15 -9.12 23.03
CA ARG A 404 40.44 -8.73 23.62
C ARG A 404 41.45 -8.29 22.54
N TYR A 405 41.57 -9.06 21.45
CA TYR A 405 42.51 -8.73 20.37
C TYR A 405 42.10 -7.50 19.55
N ARG A 406 40.80 -7.20 19.40
CA ARG A 406 40.36 -5.92 18.83
C ARG A 406 40.82 -4.74 19.66
N ASN A 407 40.70 -4.82 20.98
CA ASN A 407 41.14 -3.76 21.89
C ASN A 407 42.66 -3.56 21.83
N GLU A 408 43.45 -4.64 21.74
CA GLU A 408 44.91 -4.57 21.56
C GLU A 408 45.30 -3.98 20.20
N ARG A 409 44.65 -4.39 19.10
CA ARG A 409 44.86 -3.78 17.77
C ARG A 409 44.59 -2.28 17.79
N ASP A 410 43.46 -1.86 18.37
CA ASP A 410 43.07 -0.44 18.41
C ASP A 410 43.98 0.40 19.32
N PHE A 411 44.64 -0.24 20.29
CA PHE A 411 45.72 0.37 21.05
C PHE A 411 46.98 0.55 20.18
N PHE A 412 47.47 -0.50 19.51
CA PHE A 412 48.66 -0.42 18.66
C PHE A 412 48.47 0.48 17.44
N GLN A 413 47.27 0.53 16.86
CA GLN A 413 46.94 1.42 15.76
C GLN A 413 47.01 2.90 16.18
N ARG A 414 46.55 3.22 17.38
CA ARG A 414 46.69 4.57 17.95
C ARG A 414 48.14 4.93 18.22
N GLU A 415 48.96 4.00 18.72
CA GLU A 415 50.39 4.24 18.93
C GLU A 415 51.17 4.35 17.61
N TYR A 416 50.84 3.55 16.60
CA TYR A 416 51.40 3.66 15.26
C TYR A 416 51.11 5.05 14.65
N LEU A 417 49.86 5.51 14.74
CA LEU A 417 49.49 6.85 14.23
C LEU A 417 50.23 7.97 14.97
N LYS A 418 50.45 7.85 16.29
CA LYS A 418 51.27 8.80 17.06
C LYS A 418 52.75 8.81 16.67
N ILE A 419 53.30 7.67 16.27
CA ILE A 419 54.69 7.55 15.81
C ILE A 419 54.82 8.13 14.40
N VAL A 420 53.84 7.88 13.53
CA VAL A 420 53.78 8.41 12.17
C VAL A 420 53.62 9.94 12.15
N GLU A 421 52.85 10.52 13.08
CA GLU A 421 52.75 11.99 13.22
C GLU A 421 54.04 12.65 13.77
N LYS A 422 54.94 11.90 14.41
CA LYS A 422 56.20 12.42 14.98
C LYS A 422 57.44 12.22 14.11
N SER A 423 57.38 11.40 13.05
CA SER A 423 58.55 11.15 12.18
C SER A 423 58.66 12.20 11.07
N VAL A 424 59.67 13.07 11.19
CA VAL A 424 60.14 14.04 10.17
C VAL A 424 60.66 13.31 8.91
N PRO A 425 60.50 13.85 7.67
CA PRO A 425 60.65 13.07 6.44
C PRO A 425 62.07 13.07 5.82
N ASN A 426 62.42 11.91 5.24
CA ASN A 426 63.20 11.68 4.00
C ASN A 426 64.61 12.28 3.76
N LYS A 427 65.22 13.07 4.66
CA LYS A 427 66.59 13.60 4.41
C LYS A 427 67.74 12.71 4.94
N GLU A 428 67.55 12.01 6.05
CA GLU A 428 68.60 11.14 6.62
C GLU A 428 68.79 9.83 5.84
N MET A 429 67.71 9.27 5.31
CA MET A 429 67.75 8.05 4.51
C MET A 429 68.48 8.25 3.16
N GLU A 430 68.34 9.43 2.56
CA GLU A 430 69.06 9.79 1.33
C GLU A 430 70.56 9.99 1.60
N MET A 431 70.91 10.55 2.77
CA MET A 431 72.30 10.73 3.20
C MET A 431 73.00 9.39 3.50
N LEU A 432 72.29 8.45 4.14
CA LEU A 432 72.79 7.10 4.41
C LEU A 432 72.98 6.27 3.14
N LYS A 433 72.10 6.41 2.14
CA LYS A 433 72.26 5.77 0.83
C LYS A 433 73.50 6.28 0.09
N MET A 434 73.80 7.59 0.20
CA MET A 434 74.98 8.18 -0.44
C MET A 434 76.29 7.74 0.23
N GLN A 435 76.28 7.53 1.55
CA GLN A 435 77.44 6.99 2.29
C GLN A 435 77.69 5.50 2.02
N LEU A 436 76.64 4.70 1.84
CA LEU A 436 76.75 3.28 1.48
C LEU A 436 77.42 3.08 0.12
N ALA A 437 77.04 3.89 -0.89
CA ALA A 437 77.62 3.81 -2.23
C ALA A 437 79.14 4.10 -2.25
N SER A 438 79.60 5.06 -1.43
CA SER A 438 81.03 5.39 -1.30
C SER A 438 81.83 4.27 -0.63
N LYS A 439 81.23 3.53 0.31
CA LYS A 439 81.91 2.43 1.01
C LYS A 439 82.01 1.16 0.16
N ASP A 440 81.04 0.91 -0.72
CA ASP A 440 81.07 -0.22 -1.65
C ASP A 440 82.18 -0.12 -2.71
N GLU A 441 82.60 1.10 -3.08
CA GLU A 441 83.73 1.32 -3.98
C GLU A 441 85.09 1.04 -3.31
N GLU A 442 85.22 1.35 -2.01
CA GLU A 442 86.42 1.08 -1.19
C GLU A 442 86.65 -0.43 -1.02
N VAL A 443 85.60 -1.21 -0.78
CA VAL A 443 85.66 -2.68 -0.62
C VAL A 443 86.10 -3.37 -1.91
N LYS A 444 85.69 -2.85 -3.07
CA LYS A 444 86.11 -3.36 -4.39
C LYS A 444 87.60 -3.13 -4.67
N ALA A 445 88.18 -2.04 -4.16
CA ALA A 445 89.61 -1.76 -4.30
C ALA A 445 90.45 -2.73 -3.46
N LEU A 446 90.10 -2.94 -2.19
CA LEU A 446 90.81 -3.82 -1.27
C LEU A 446 90.74 -5.31 -1.66
N SER A 447 89.61 -5.73 -2.25
CA SER A 447 89.45 -7.11 -2.73
C SER A 447 90.38 -7.44 -3.90
N LYS A 448 90.78 -6.44 -4.71
CA LYS A 448 91.76 -6.62 -5.77
C LYS A 448 93.19 -6.78 -5.24
N GLU A 449 93.54 -6.12 -4.14
CA GLU A 449 94.87 -6.24 -3.53
C GLU A 449 95.10 -7.62 -2.92
N LEU A 450 94.10 -8.17 -2.21
CA LEU A 450 94.20 -9.47 -1.53
C LEU A 450 94.41 -10.66 -2.49
N HIS A 451 93.81 -10.59 -3.69
CA HIS A 451 93.95 -11.67 -4.69
C HIS A 451 95.38 -11.78 -5.25
N THR A 452 96.15 -10.70 -5.22
CA THR A 452 97.54 -10.66 -5.71
C THR A 452 98.53 -11.28 -4.71
N SER A 453 98.17 -11.35 -3.42
CA SER A 453 99.07 -11.80 -2.35
C SER A 453 99.05 -13.32 -2.12
N TYR A 454 97.97 -14.00 -2.50
CA TYR A 454 97.76 -15.42 -2.19
C TYR A 454 98.39 -16.43 -3.18
N GLN A 455 99.06 -15.99 -4.25
CA GLN A 455 99.74 -16.88 -5.20
C GLN A 455 101.17 -17.31 -4.79
N SER A 456 101.69 -16.84 -3.67
CA SER A 456 103.08 -17.07 -3.24
C SER A 456 103.19 -17.74 -1.87
N ALA A 457 102.91 -19.04 -1.73
CA ALA A 457 103.51 -19.88 -0.67
C ALA A 457 103.12 -21.37 -0.77
N MET A 458 104.12 -22.26 -0.77
CA MET A 458 104.04 -23.72 -0.52
C MET A 458 105.27 -24.14 0.32
N PRO A 459 105.15 -25.16 1.20
CA PRO A 459 106.35 -25.95 1.55
C PRO A 459 106.16 -27.48 1.76
N LEU A 460 107.29 -28.19 1.67
CA LEU A 460 107.58 -29.65 1.76
C LEU A 460 108.12 -30.09 3.16
N PRO A 461 108.28 -31.42 3.45
CA PRO A 461 108.54 -31.95 4.79
C PRO A 461 109.93 -32.61 5.08
N VAL A 462 110.05 -32.99 6.36
CA VAL A 462 111.14 -33.37 7.31
C VAL A 462 111.86 -34.71 7.09
N GLU A 463 113.10 -34.85 7.62
CA GLU A 463 113.75 -36.14 7.95
C GLU A 463 114.47 -36.18 9.33
N ASP A 464 114.76 -37.41 9.78
CA ASP A 464 114.96 -37.97 11.13
C ASP A 464 116.42 -38.48 11.39
N ARG A 465 116.85 -38.68 12.67
CA ARG A 465 117.59 -39.88 13.19
C ARG A 465 118.33 -39.76 14.55
N SER A 466 118.51 -40.97 15.14
CA SER A 466 118.87 -41.46 16.49
C SER A 466 120.36 -41.56 16.91
N SER A 467 120.68 -41.44 18.23
CA SER A 467 121.47 -42.41 19.06
C SER A 467 121.75 -41.90 20.50
N ARG A 468 121.67 -42.77 21.54
CA ARG A 468 121.49 -42.35 22.96
C ARG A 468 122.65 -42.73 23.95
N SER A 469 123.33 -41.74 24.55
CA SER A 469 124.27 -41.77 25.73
C SER A 469 123.53 -41.66 27.10
N HIS A 470 124.16 -41.76 28.29
CA HIS A 470 123.50 -41.54 29.61
C HIS A 470 122.87 -40.13 29.76
N SER A 471 123.48 -39.11 29.12
CA SER A 471 122.86 -37.80 28.91
C SER A 471 121.59 -37.91 28.06
N VAL A 472 121.58 -38.86 27.15
CA VAL A 472 120.45 -39.15 26.29
C VAL A 472 119.41 -40.02 26.99
N GLN A 473 119.75 -40.92 27.92
CA GLN A 473 118.78 -41.62 28.80
C GLN A 473 117.97 -40.59 29.63
N ALA A 474 118.64 -39.59 30.20
CA ALA A 474 117.98 -38.46 30.87
C ALA A 474 117.18 -37.59 29.88
N ALA A 475 117.63 -37.44 28.63
CA ALA A 475 116.85 -36.81 27.57
C ALA A 475 115.63 -37.67 27.15
N ILE A 476 115.69 -39.00 27.19
CA ILE A 476 114.52 -39.88 27.00
C ILE A 476 113.53 -39.65 28.11
N MET A 477 113.96 -39.72 29.37
CA MET A 477 113.06 -39.59 30.51
C MET A 477 112.41 -38.20 30.54
N ARG A 478 113.13 -37.14 30.10
CA ARG A 478 112.55 -35.82 29.87
C ARG A 478 111.56 -35.83 28.71
N ALA A 479 111.93 -36.36 27.55
CA ALA A 479 111.06 -36.47 26.38
C ALA A 479 109.83 -37.36 26.63
N GLU A 480 109.94 -38.38 27.47
CA GLU A 480 108.84 -39.27 27.87
C GLU A 480 107.90 -38.56 28.84
N ARG A 481 108.41 -37.81 29.81
CA ARG A 481 107.59 -36.95 30.66
C ARG A 481 106.90 -35.85 29.85
N GLU A 482 107.62 -35.18 28.95
CA GLU A 482 107.06 -34.18 28.03
C GLU A 482 105.99 -34.80 27.12
N ARG A 483 106.25 -35.98 26.56
CA ARG A 483 105.27 -36.74 25.78
C ARG A 483 104.03 -37.09 26.60
N ASP A 484 104.21 -37.53 27.84
CA ASP A 484 103.10 -37.95 28.69
C ASP A 484 102.29 -36.73 29.18
N VAL A 485 102.94 -35.58 29.40
CA VAL A 485 102.27 -34.28 29.61
C VAL A 485 101.47 -33.87 28.37
N VAL A 486 102.07 -33.90 27.17
CA VAL A 486 101.39 -33.58 25.91
C VAL A 486 100.24 -34.54 25.61
N LYS A 487 100.37 -35.83 25.96
CA LYS A 487 99.27 -36.80 25.84
C LYS A 487 98.12 -36.47 26.78
N GLU A 488 98.41 -36.08 28.01
CA GLU A 488 97.38 -35.66 28.95
C GLU A 488 96.72 -34.34 28.51
N GLU A 489 97.50 -33.37 28.03
CA GLU A 489 96.99 -32.14 27.41
C GLU A 489 96.11 -32.44 26.18
N LEU A 490 96.53 -33.36 25.30
CA LEU A 490 95.74 -33.80 24.15
C LEU A 490 94.44 -34.49 24.59
N ARG A 491 94.48 -35.28 25.67
CA ARG A 491 93.29 -35.92 26.24
C ARG A 491 92.32 -34.86 26.78
N LEU A 492 92.83 -33.84 27.49
CA LEU A 492 92.03 -32.72 27.99
C LEU A 492 91.45 -31.90 26.84
N LEU A 493 92.24 -31.58 25.82
CA LEU A 493 91.79 -30.86 24.63
C LEU A 493 90.72 -31.64 23.88
N LYS A 494 90.85 -32.97 23.78
CA LYS A 494 89.83 -33.83 23.17
C LYS A 494 88.51 -33.79 23.95
N ILE A 495 88.58 -33.86 25.28
CA ILE A 495 87.41 -33.73 26.14
C ILE A 495 86.78 -32.34 25.99
N GLU A 496 87.59 -31.28 25.89
CA GLU A 496 87.09 -29.93 25.64
C GLU A 496 86.44 -29.79 24.26
N CYS A 497 87.04 -30.36 23.20
CA CYS A 497 86.44 -30.41 21.87
C CYS A 497 85.13 -31.19 21.85
N ASP A 498 85.05 -32.32 22.53
CA ASP A 498 83.82 -33.13 22.62
C ASP A 498 82.75 -32.37 23.41
N HIS A 499 83.12 -31.69 24.51
CA HIS A 499 82.21 -30.80 25.26
C HIS A 499 81.73 -29.59 24.43
N LEU A 500 82.59 -29.03 23.58
CA LEU A 500 82.22 -27.94 22.67
C LEU A 500 81.31 -28.41 21.54
N ARG A 501 81.52 -29.62 21.01
CA ARG A 501 80.61 -30.24 20.04
C ARG A 501 79.26 -30.51 20.66
N ASP A 502 79.20 -31.13 21.83
CA ASP A 502 77.95 -31.37 22.55
C ASP A 502 77.23 -30.05 22.81
N LYS A 503 77.94 -29.01 23.28
CA LYS A 503 77.34 -27.67 23.45
C LYS A 503 76.79 -27.09 22.16
N LEU A 504 77.51 -27.25 21.04
CA LEU A 504 77.04 -26.78 19.73
C LEU A 504 75.79 -27.55 19.29
N ASP A 505 75.79 -28.87 19.42
CA ASP A 505 74.66 -29.72 19.06
C ASP A 505 73.42 -29.35 19.89
N HIS A 506 73.54 -29.24 21.21
CA HIS A 506 72.44 -28.78 22.07
C HIS A 506 71.97 -27.36 21.72
N ALA A 507 72.88 -26.43 21.40
CA ALA A 507 72.51 -25.08 20.98
C ALA A 507 71.76 -25.08 19.64
N THR A 508 72.17 -25.91 18.68
CA THR A 508 71.48 -26.05 17.40
C THR A 508 70.11 -26.70 17.56
N GLU A 509 69.97 -27.73 18.39
CA GLU A 509 68.67 -28.37 18.67
C GLU A 509 67.70 -27.39 19.36
N MET A 510 68.18 -26.61 20.32
CA MET A 510 67.40 -25.53 20.95
C MET A 510 67.00 -24.44 19.94
N GLN A 511 67.89 -24.05 19.02
CA GLN A 511 67.56 -23.08 17.97
C GLN A 511 66.53 -23.63 16.97
N MET A 512 66.64 -24.90 16.59
CA MET A 512 65.71 -25.56 15.67
C MET A 512 64.31 -25.67 16.26
N THR A 513 64.21 -26.06 17.53
CA THR A 513 62.93 -26.12 18.25
C THR A 513 62.30 -24.73 18.42
N GLU A 514 63.10 -23.72 18.73
CA GLU A 514 62.62 -22.34 18.81
C GLU A 514 62.16 -21.81 17.45
N ARG A 515 62.90 -22.10 16.36
CA ARG A 515 62.48 -21.71 15.01
C ARG A 515 61.17 -22.37 14.61
N TYR A 516 61.01 -23.66 14.89
CA TYR A 516 59.76 -24.38 14.65
C TYR A 516 58.59 -23.76 15.44
N ARG A 517 58.83 -23.37 16.70
CA ARG A 517 57.83 -22.69 17.54
C ARG A 517 57.38 -21.36 16.91
N ILE A 518 58.34 -20.54 16.46
CA ILE A 518 58.06 -19.26 15.80
C ILE A 518 57.36 -19.44 14.45
N GLU A 519 57.74 -20.44 13.65
CA GLU A 519 57.09 -20.77 12.37
C GLU A 519 55.64 -21.20 12.58
N GLU A 520 55.38 -22.04 13.59
CA GLU A 520 54.03 -22.47 13.94
C GLU A 520 53.18 -21.30 14.46
N GLU A 521 53.74 -20.43 15.31
CA GLU A 521 53.06 -19.22 15.78
C GLU A 521 52.72 -18.28 14.62
N ASN A 522 53.66 -18.06 13.69
CA ASN A 522 53.40 -17.27 12.48
C ASN A 522 52.30 -17.88 11.61
N ARG A 523 52.26 -19.20 11.46
CA ARG A 523 51.20 -19.89 10.71
C ARG A 523 49.83 -19.67 11.35
N LEU A 524 49.75 -19.76 12.67
CA LEU A 524 48.52 -19.49 13.43
C LEU A 524 48.08 -18.02 13.29
N LEU A 525 49.02 -17.08 13.39
CA LEU A 525 48.74 -15.65 13.20
C LEU A 525 48.27 -15.35 11.77
N GLN A 526 48.88 -15.94 10.74
CA GLN A 526 48.44 -15.79 9.35
C GLN A 526 47.03 -16.34 9.11
N SER A 527 46.71 -17.50 9.69
CA SER A 527 45.37 -18.09 9.63
C SER A 527 44.34 -17.18 10.32
N LYS A 528 44.71 -16.59 11.45
CA LYS A 528 43.86 -15.62 12.16
C LYS A 528 43.66 -14.32 11.37
N ILE A 529 44.70 -13.80 10.72
CA ILE A 529 44.58 -12.63 9.84
C ILE A 529 43.60 -12.93 8.70
N HIS A 530 43.72 -14.08 8.03
CA HIS A 530 42.80 -14.46 6.97
C HIS A 530 41.35 -14.51 7.46
N LYS A 531 41.09 -15.11 8.62
CA LYS A 531 39.74 -15.15 9.22
C LYS A 531 39.19 -13.76 9.52
N LEU A 532 40.01 -12.89 10.11
CA LEU A 532 39.60 -11.51 10.39
C LEU A 532 39.35 -10.70 9.11
N GLU A 533 40.11 -10.97 8.04
CA GLU A 533 39.89 -10.35 6.73
C GLU A 533 38.60 -10.84 6.08
N THR A 534 38.26 -12.12 6.19
CA THR A 534 36.98 -12.66 5.69
C THR A 534 35.81 -12.07 6.47
N GLU A 535 35.87 -12.07 7.81
CA GLU A 535 34.84 -11.44 8.65
C GLU A 535 34.67 -9.95 8.34
N LYS A 536 35.77 -9.22 8.13
CA LYS A 536 35.72 -7.80 7.72
C LYS A 536 34.99 -7.62 6.40
N ARG A 537 35.26 -8.48 5.40
CA ARG A 537 34.57 -8.41 4.10
C ARG A 537 33.09 -8.72 4.23
N GLU A 538 32.73 -9.72 5.03
CA GLU A 538 31.34 -10.08 5.31
C GLU A 538 30.58 -8.92 5.98
N VAL A 539 31.15 -8.30 7.01
CA VAL A 539 30.55 -7.13 7.68
C VAL A 539 30.40 -5.95 6.72
N ILE A 540 31.41 -5.65 5.89
CA ILE A 540 31.31 -4.59 4.89
C ILE A 540 30.19 -4.92 3.90
N SER A 541 30.09 -6.16 3.44
CA SER A 541 29.05 -6.58 2.50
C SER A 541 27.64 -6.49 3.10
N ALA A 542 27.49 -6.82 4.39
CA ALA A 542 26.23 -6.70 5.11
C ALA A 542 25.79 -5.24 5.33
N HIS A 543 26.73 -4.31 5.48
CA HIS A 543 26.44 -2.89 5.67
C HIS A 543 26.00 -2.18 4.36
N ILE A 544 26.38 -2.68 3.18
CA ILE A 544 26.05 -2.04 1.90
C ILE A 544 24.52 -1.90 1.70
N PRO A 545 23.70 -2.97 1.87
CA PRO A 545 22.25 -2.87 1.77
C PRO A 545 21.62 -1.84 2.71
N GLU A 546 22.03 -1.81 3.98
CA GLU A 546 21.51 -0.86 4.97
C GLU A 546 21.84 0.59 4.57
N ARG A 547 23.05 0.83 4.04
CA ARG A 547 23.45 2.16 3.55
C ARG A 547 22.62 2.57 2.33
N THR A 548 22.34 1.64 1.41
CA THR A 548 21.49 1.90 0.24
C THR A 548 20.04 2.16 0.64
N GLN A 549 19.50 1.40 1.60
CA GLN A 549 18.16 1.66 2.14
C GLN A 549 18.08 3.03 2.81
N LEU A 550 19.11 3.41 3.59
CA LEU A 550 19.17 4.73 4.21
C LEU A 550 19.21 5.86 3.17
N THR A 551 19.90 5.68 2.03
CA THR A 551 19.87 6.68 0.95
C THR A 551 18.52 6.77 0.28
N LEU A 552 17.86 5.64 0.00
CA LEU A 552 16.52 5.63 -0.60
C LEU A 552 15.48 6.30 0.31
N VAL A 553 15.47 5.97 1.61
CA VAL A 553 14.57 6.61 2.58
C VAL A 553 14.84 8.11 2.69
N LYS A 554 16.09 8.55 2.57
CA LYS A 554 16.42 9.99 2.55
C LYS A 554 15.89 10.67 1.28
N GLU A 555 16.00 10.04 0.13
CA GLU A 555 15.46 10.55 -1.14
C GLU A 555 13.93 10.65 -1.08
N GLU A 556 13.25 9.61 -0.58
CA GLU A 556 11.80 9.62 -0.33
C GLU A 556 11.40 10.75 0.63
N LEU A 557 12.16 10.98 1.70
CA LEU A 557 11.88 12.05 2.66
C LEU A 557 12.00 13.44 2.01
N GLU A 558 13.01 13.67 1.17
CA GLU A 558 13.16 14.92 0.43
C GLU A 558 12.09 15.10 -0.66
N GLU A 559 11.63 14.01 -1.29
CA GLU A 559 10.49 14.05 -2.22
C GLU A 559 9.19 14.40 -1.50
N MET A 560 8.90 13.78 -0.35
CA MET A 560 7.73 14.10 0.47
C MET A 560 7.75 15.55 0.96
N LYS A 561 8.93 16.08 1.34
CA LYS A 561 9.09 17.50 1.68
C LYS A 561 8.75 18.43 0.51
N ARG A 562 9.25 18.13 -0.69
CA ARG A 562 8.93 18.90 -1.90
C ARG A 562 7.43 18.87 -2.18
N ARG A 563 6.80 17.69 -2.08
CA ARG A 563 5.35 17.54 -2.29
C ARG A 563 4.53 18.37 -1.30
N ILE A 564 4.93 18.41 -0.03
CA ILE A 564 4.29 19.26 0.99
C ILE A 564 4.42 20.74 0.60
N GLN A 565 5.60 21.17 0.15
CA GLN A 565 5.83 22.56 -0.25
C GLN A 565 5.00 22.95 -1.47
N ASP A 566 4.87 22.05 -2.45
CA ASP A 566 4.03 22.25 -3.63
C ASP A 566 2.54 22.39 -3.23
N LEU A 567 2.03 21.47 -2.40
CA LEU A 567 0.67 21.52 -1.88
C LEU A 567 0.39 22.78 -1.07
N GLN A 568 1.36 23.26 -0.29
CA GLN A 568 1.24 24.54 0.42
C GLN A 568 1.13 25.72 -0.54
N SER A 569 1.91 25.71 -1.63
CA SER A 569 1.85 26.74 -2.66
C SER A 569 0.51 26.73 -3.42
N GLU A 570 -0.01 25.54 -3.70
CA GLU A 570 -1.31 25.36 -4.36
C GLU A 570 -2.45 25.80 -3.45
N ASN A 571 -2.41 25.44 -2.17
CA ASN A 571 -3.39 25.89 -1.19
C ASN A 571 -3.38 27.42 -1.04
N HIS A 572 -2.21 28.06 -1.10
CA HIS A 572 -2.12 29.52 -1.14
C HIS A 572 -2.77 30.12 -2.39
N LYS A 573 -2.57 29.52 -3.57
CA LYS A 573 -3.25 29.91 -4.83
C LYS A 573 -4.76 29.70 -4.78
N LEU A 574 -5.22 28.59 -4.21
CA LEU A 574 -6.65 28.31 -4.01
C LEU A 574 -7.27 29.30 -3.02
N SER A 575 -6.53 29.71 -1.98
CA SER A 575 -6.99 30.73 -1.03
C SER A 575 -7.14 32.10 -1.70
N THR A 576 -6.20 32.51 -2.56
CA THR A 576 -6.28 33.80 -3.25
C THR A 576 -7.38 33.81 -4.31
N THR A 577 -7.55 32.74 -5.08
CA THR A 577 -8.64 32.61 -6.06
C THR A 577 -10.02 32.58 -5.38
N ASN A 578 -10.18 31.88 -4.26
CA ASN A 578 -11.42 31.93 -3.47
C ASN A 578 -11.73 33.35 -2.97
N HIS A 579 -10.71 34.10 -2.56
CA HIS A 579 -10.90 35.49 -2.16
C HIS A 579 -11.38 36.36 -3.35
N GLN A 580 -10.79 36.16 -4.53
CA GLN A 580 -11.23 36.85 -5.76
C GLN A 580 -12.66 36.50 -6.16
N LEU A 581 -13.03 35.21 -6.09
CA LEU A 581 -14.40 34.75 -6.36
C LEU A 581 -15.41 35.37 -5.40
N ARG A 582 -15.06 35.50 -4.12
CA ARG A 582 -15.90 36.18 -3.13
C ARG A 582 -16.12 37.65 -3.48
N ILE A 583 -15.08 38.37 -3.91
CA ILE A 583 -15.21 39.77 -4.35
C ILE A 583 -16.10 39.87 -5.59
N LEU A 584 -15.96 38.98 -6.56
CA LEU A 584 -16.82 38.94 -7.75
C LEU A 584 -18.27 38.64 -7.38
N GLN A 585 -18.50 37.69 -6.46
CA GLN A 585 -19.84 37.41 -5.95
C GLN A 585 -20.47 38.67 -5.34
N ASP A 586 -19.77 39.36 -4.43
CA ASP A 586 -20.25 40.59 -3.81
C ASP A 586 -20.57 41.68 -4.86
N GLN A 587 -19.78 41.77 -5.93
CA GLN A 587 -20.04 42.70 -7.04
C GLN A 587 -21.27 42.31 -7.85
N THR A 588 -21.45 41.02 -8.15
CA THR A 588 -22.63 40.52 -8.87
C THR A 588 -23.91 40.68 -8.07
N GLU A 589 -23.86 40.46 -6.75
CA GLU A 589 -25.00 40.68 -5.85
C GLU A 589 -25.42 42.16 -5.81
N LYS A 590 -24.45 43.08 -5.74
CA LYS A 590 -24.73 44.52 -5.82
C LYS A 590 -25.36 44.90 -7.17
N ALA A 591 -24.81 44.42 -8.28
CA ALA A 591 -25.36 44.69 -9.60
C ALA A 591 -26.79 44.13 -9.76
N LEU A 592 -27.05 42.94 -9.22
CA LEU A 592 -28.39 42.32 -9.22
C LEU A 592 -29.39 43.19 -8.46
N ILE A 593 -29.03 43.68 -7.27
CA ILE A 593 -29.86 44.58 -6.46
C ILE A 593 -30.15 45.87 -7.24
N ASP A 594 -29.15 46.46 -7.90
CA ASP A 594 -29.34 47.67 -8.71
C ASP A 594 -30.29 47.43 -9.89
N HIS A 595 -30.21 46.28 -10.55
CA HIS A 595 -31.11 45.91 -11.64
C HIS A 595 -32.53 45.63 -11.15
N GLN A 596 -32.70 44.98 -9.99
CA GLN A 596 -34.01 44.79 -9.37
C GLN A 596 -34.66 46.12 -9.02
N ASN A 597 -33.90 47.06 -8.45
CA ASN A 597 -34.41 48.41 -8.14
C ASN A 597 -34.84 49.17 -9.41
N LYS A 598 -34.05 49.07 -10.50
CA LYS A 598 -34.41 49.67 -11.79
C LYS A 598 -35.67 49.05 -12.41
N LEU A 599 -35.82 47.73 -12.30
CA LEU A 599 -37.01 47.02 -12.77
C LEU A 599 -38.25 47.49 -12.01
N LEU A 600 -38.17 47.53 -10.68
CA LEU A 600 -39.28 47.94 -9.82
C LEU A 600 -39.72 49.39 -10.10
N ALA A 601 -38.75 50.28 -10.36
CA ALA A 601 -39.04 51.65 -10.81
C ALA A 601 -39.72 51.69 -12.19
N ALA A 602 -39.29 50.83 -13.14
CA ALA A 602 -39.91 50.74 -14.45
C ALA A 602 -41.33 50.17 -14.39
N GLU A 603 -41.58 49.15 -13.55
CA GLU A 603 -42.91 48.60 -13.27
C GLU A 603 -43.85 49.66 -12.69
N THR A 604 -43.37 50.44 -11.70
CA THR A 604 -44.15 51.54 -11.12
C THR A 604 -44.49 52.61 -12.16
N ASN A 605 -43.55 52.94 -13.06
CA ASN A 605 -43.79 53.88 -14.15
C ASN A 605 -44.80 53.35 -15.17
N LEU A 606 -44.76 52.04 -15.46
CA LEU A 606 -45.72 51.39 -16.34
C LEU A 606 -47.13 51.43 -15.73
N GLU A 607 -47.30 51.07 -14.46
CA GLU A 607 -48.59 51.16 -13.76
C GLU A 607 -49.16 52.58 -13.79
N ASN A 608 -48.32 53.59 -13.58
CA ASN A 608 -48.73 54.99 -13.67
C ASN A 608 -49.20 55.37 -15.09
N ALA A 609 -48.50 54.92 -16.14
CA ALA A 609 -48.89 55.16 -17.52
C ALA A 609 -50.19 54.42 -17.89
N GLU A 610 -50.38 53.20 -17.41
CA GLU A 610 -51.62 52.44 -17.57
C GLU A 610 -52.81 53.14 -16.90
N CYS A 611 -52.64 53.65 -15.67
CA CYS A 611 -53.66 54.45 -15.00
C CYS A 611 -54.03 55.71 -15.80
N GLN A 612 -53.03 56.41 -16.36
CA GLN A 612 -53.28 57.58 -17.22
C GLN A 612 -54.03 57.19 -18.50
N LEU A 613 -53.66 56.08 -19.15
CA LEU A 613 -54.37 55.56 -20.32
C LEU A 613 -55.81 55.20 -20.00
N GLN A 614 -56.09 54.59 -18.84
CA GLN A 614 -57.46 54.31 -18.40
C GLN A 614 -58.26 55.61 -18.19
N ALA A 615 -57.67 56.64 -17.57
CA ALA A 615 -58.31 57.94 -17.43
C ALA A 615 -58.60 58.62 -18.80
N ILE A 616 -57.66 58.53 -19.75
CA ILE A 616 -57.90 59.04 -21.12
C ILE A 616 -58.98 58.23 -21.84
N ASN A 617 -59.02 56.91 -21.67
CA ASN A 617 -60.04 56.07 -22.28
C ASN A 617 -61.45 56.39 -21.75
N THR A 618 -61.60 56.56 -20.43
CA THR A 618 -62.89 56.93 -19.82
C THR A 618 -63.37 58.31 -20.26
N THR A 619 -62.47 59.30 -20.37
CA THR A 619 -62.80 60.63 -20.91
C THR A 619 -63.12 60.61 -22.40
N ARG A 620 -62.43 59.78 -23.19
CA ARG A 620 -62.77 59.54 -24.59
C ARG A 620 -64.17 58.95 -24.72
N GLU A 621 -64.52 58.01 -23.85
CA GLU A 621 -65.81 57.32 -23.87
C GLU A 621 -66.97 58.25 -23.45
N SER A 622 -66.77 59.09 -22.42
CA SER A 622 -67.75 60.12 -22.05
C SER A 622 -67.95 61.16 -23.16
N SER A 623 -66.87 61.59 -23.81
CA SER A 623 -66.92 62.51 -24.96
C SER A 623 -67.67 61.88 -26.14
N LYS A 624 -67.41 60.60 -26.45
CA LYS A 624 -68.14 59.86 -27.50
C LYS A 624 -69.62 59.76 -27.19
N ASN A 625 -69.98 59.49 -25.93
CA ASN A 625 -71.38 59.46 -25.50
C ASN A 625 -72.04 60.83 -25.67
N GLY A 626 -71.36 61.93 -25.31
CA GLY A 626 -71.81 63.30 -25.53
C GLY A 626 -71.98 63.68 -27.01
N ILE A 627 -71.09 63.21 -27.88
CA ILE A 627 -71.26 63.36 -29.33
C ILE A 627 -72.53 62.61 -29.79
N SER A 628 -72.78 61.40 -29.29
CA SER A 628 -73.98 60.64 -29.64
C SER A 628 -75.28 61.33 -29.19
N THR A 629 -75.29 61.98 -28.03
CA THR A 629 -76.47 62.74 -27.53
C THR A 629 -76.71 63.96 -28.40
N LEU A 630 -75.67 64.73 -28.70
CA LEU A 630 -75.77 65.89 -29.59
C LEU A 630 -76.20 65.51 -30.99
N GLN A 631 -75.71 64.39 -31.54
CA GLN A 631 -76.17 63.87 -32.83
C GLN A 631 -77.66 63.51 -32.82
N ARG A 632 -78.16 62.92 -31.73
CA ARG A 632 -79.59 62.64 -31.56
C ARG A 632 -80.41 63.92 -31.46
N GLU A 633 -79.95 64.92 -30.71
CA GLU A 633 -80.61 66.23 -30.61
C GLU A 633 -80.64 66.96 -31.95
N ILE A 634 -79.53 66.99 -32.69
CA ILE A 634 -79.48 67.55 -34.05
C ILE A 634 -80.48 66.85 -34.96
N THR A 635 -80.57 65.53 -34.88
CA THR A 635 -81.53 64.75 -35.69
C THR A 635 -82.97 65.11 -35.31
N ALA A 636 -83.28 65.22 -34.02
CA ALA A 636 -84.59 65.62 -33.52
C ALA A 636 -84.96 67.05 -33.95
N LEU A 637 -84.03 68.00 -33.87
CA LEU A 637 -84.22 69.37 -34.32
C LEU A 637 -84.44 69.45 -35.83
N LYS A 638 -83.69 68.68 -36.63
CA LYS A 638 -83.92 68.57 -38.09
C LYS A 638 -85.31 68.03 -38.41
N THR A 639 -85.78 67.01 -37.68
CA THR A 639 -87.15 66.48 -37.87
C THR A 639 -88.23 67.48 -37.44
N SER A 640 -87.98 68.26 -36.38
CA SER A 640 -88.89 69.33 -35.96
C SER A 640 -88.94 70.47 -36.98
N ASN A 641 -87.79 70.91 -37.48
CA ASN A 641 -87.70 71.97 -38.48
C ASN A 641 -88.41 71.59 -39.79
N THR A 642 -88.22 70.36 -40.26
CA THR A 642 -88.96 69.86 -41.44
C THR A 642 -90.47 69.79 -41.21
N SER A 643 -90.92 69.42 -40.00
CA SER A 643 -92.35 69.49 -39.65
C SER A 643 -92.90 70.92 -39.66
N LEU A 644 -92.15 71.89 -39.12
CA LEU A 644 -92.53 73.30 -39.12
C LEU A 644 -92.53 73.89 -40.53
N GLU A 645 -91.59 73.50 -41.40
CA GLU A 645 -91.58 73.89 -42.81
C GLU A 645 -92.84 73.38 -43.52
N ASN A 646 -93.22 72.12 -43.31
CA ASN A 646 -94.47 71.56 -43.86
C ASN A 646 -95.72 72.29 -43.35
N GLU A 647 -95.76 72.66 -42.06
CA GLU A 647 -96.87 73.42 -41.48
C GLU A 647 -96.93 74.85 -42.02
N LYS A 648 -95.77 75.52 -42.16
CA LYS A 648 -95.65 76.82 -42.80
C LYS A 648 -96.17 76.78 -44.23
N ASP A 649 -95.75 75.80 -45.03
CA ASP A 649 -96.18 75.64 -46.41
C ASP A 649 -97.69 75.37 -46.50
N LYS A 650 -98.24 74.59 -45.56
CA LYS A 650 -99.70 74.37 -45.45
C LYS A 650 -100.44 75.68 -45.17
N ILE A 651 -99.99 76.47 -44.20
CA ILE A 651 -100.60 77.76 -43.87
C ILE A 651 -100.48 78.74 -45.04
N MET A 652 -99.35 78.75 -45.76
CA MET A 652 -99.17 79.56 -46.96
C MET A 652 -100.19 79.19 -48.04
N CYS A 653 -100.38 77.89 -48.33
CA CYS A 653 -101.43 77.46 -49.25
C CYS A 653 -102.83 77.88 -48.80
N GLU A 654 -103.16 77.74 -47.50
CA GLU A 654 -104.45 78.18 -46.96
C GLU A 654 -104.64 79.71 -47.08
N LEU A 655 -103.57 80.47 -46.88
CA LEU A 655 -103.57 81.92 -47.04
C LEU A 655 -103.79 82.33 -48.51
N ASP A 656 -103.10 81.66 -49.45
CA ASP A 656 -103.28 81.91 -50.89
C ASP A 656 -104.73 81.64 -51.32
N VAL A 657 -105.31 80.52 -50.92
CA VAL A 657 -106.73 80.18 -51.19
C VAL A 657 -107.68 81.23 -50.61
N LYS A 658 -107.44 81.68 -49.38
CA LYS A 658 -108.24 82.76 -48.76
C LYS A 658 -108.06 84.09 -49.50
N THR A 659 -106.85 84.42 -49.93
CA THR A 659 -106.54 85.64 -50.68
C THR A 659 -107.25 85.64 -52.02
N GLU A 660 -107.23 84.51 -52.75
CA GLU A 660 -108.00 84.31 -53.97
C GLU A 660 -109.50 84.47 -53.73
N ARG A 661 -110.03 83.90 -52.63
CA ARG A 661 -111.44 84.02 -52.28
C ARG A 661 -111.84 85.45 -51.96
N VAL A 662 -111.01 86.20 -51.21
CA VAL A 662 -111.23 87.62 -50.92
C VAL A 662 -111.25 88.42 -52.22
N TYR A 663 -110.29 88.20 -53.11
CA TYR A 663 -110.24 88.86 -54.42
C TYR A 663 -111.50 88.60 -55.26
N GLN A 664 -111.98 87.35 -55.30
CA GLN A 664 -113.26 87.01 -55.94
C GLN A 664 -114.44 87.78 -55.34
N LEU A 665 -114.54 87.81 -54.00
CA LEU A 665 -115.59 88.56 -53.29
C LEU A 665 -115.50 90.07 -53.56
N GLU A 666 -114.31 90.65 -53.67
CA GLU A 666 -114.12 92.05 -54.04
C GLU A 666 -114.61 92.34 -55.47
N LEU A 667 -114.37 91.43 -56.42
CA LEU A 667 -114.90 91.55 -57.78
C LEU A 667 -116.43 91.46 -57.79
N GLU A 668 -117.01 90.50 -57.07
CA GLU A 668 -118.46 90.37 -56.88
C GLU A 668 -119.05 91.63 -56.24
N LEU A 669 -118.43 92.16 -55.18
CA LEU A 669 -118.83 93.40 -54.51
C LEU A 669 -118.80 94.60 -55.47
N LYS A 670 -117.72 94.75 -56.25
CA LYS A 670 -117.61 95.80 -57.27
C LYS A 670 -118.71 95.68 -58.32
N ALA A 671 -119.03 94.46 -58.76
CA ALA A 671 -120.13 94.21 -59.70
C ALA A 671 -121.49 94.60 -59.11
N VAL A 672 -121.77 94.21 -57.86
CA VAL A 672 -122.99 94.59 -57.14
C VAL A 672 -123.07 96.09 -56.90
N MET A 673 -121.96 96.75 -56.54
CA MET A 673 -121.93 98.21 -56.40
C MET A 673 -122.24 98.92 -57.73
N LYS A 674 -121.70 98.42 -58.85
CA LYS A 674 -122.00 98.95 -60.18
C LYS A 674 -123.48 98.76 -60.53
N GLN A 675 -124.05 97.57 -60.29
CA GLN A 675 -125.48 97.32 -60.45
C GLN A 675 -126.33 98.24 -59.56
N LYS A 676 -125.93 98.46 -58.31
CA LYS A 676 -126.59 99.40 -57.39
C LYS A 676 -126.55 100.83 -57.93
N GLN A 677 -125.42 101.29 -58.46
CA GLN A 677 -125.30 102.62 -59.09
C GLN A 677 -126.19 102.73 -60.34
N GLU A 678 -126.25 101.70 -61.18
CA GLU A 678 -127.15 101.64 -62.33
C GLU A 678 -128.63 101.66 -61.93
N LEU A 679 -129.01 100.95 -60.86
CA LEU A 679 -130.35 101.01 -60.30
C LEU A 679 -130.64 102.37 -59.67
N GLN A 680 -129.70 102.96 -58.93
CA GLN A 680 -129.85 104.29 -58.33
C GLN A 680 -130.00 105.37 -59.41
N THR A 681 -129.24 105.30 -60.50
CA THR A 681 -129.41 106.23 -61.62
C THR A 681 -130.76 106.02 -62.31
N LYS A 682 -131.23 104.79 -62.49
CA LYS A 682 -132.61 104.51 -62.96
C LYS A 682 -133.67 105.08 -62.03
N VAL A 683 -133.53 104.91 -60.72
CA VAL A 683 -134.42 105.50 -59.71
C VAL A 683 -134.40 107.02 -59.79
N ASN A 684 -133.23 107.66 -59.82
CA ASN A 684 -133.11 109.11 -59.98
C ASN A 684 -133.72 109.63 -61.30
N VAL A 685 -133.64 108.85 -62.39
CA VAL A 685 -134.31 109.17 -63.67
C VAL A 685 -135.83 109.03 -63.57
N LEU A 686 -136.33 108.04 -62.85
CA LEU A 686 -137.77 107.87 -62.57
C LEU A 686 -138.28 108.99 -61.65
N GLU A 687 -137.54 109.36 -60.61
CA GLU A 687 -137.85 110.50 -59.74
C GLU A 687 -137.88 111.83 -60.51
N LYS A 688 -136.99 112.00 -61.50
CA LYS A 688 -136.99 113.16 -62.42
C LYS A 688 -138.12 113.15 -63.47
N LYS A 689 -138.80 112.03 -63.70
CA LYS A 689 -140.00 111.95 -64.56
C LYS A 689 -141.30 112.21 -63.79
N ILE A 690 -141.24 112.26 -62.46
CA ILE A 690 -142.37 112.47 -61.56
C ILE A 690 -142.42 113.93 -61.04
N ARG A 691 -141.39 114.74 -61.30
CA ARG A 691 -141.39 116.21 -61.18
C ARG A 691 -141.43 116.83 -62.57
#